data_AF-A0A3S3WXX6-F1
#
_entry.id   AF-A0A3S3WXX6-F1
#
_cell.length_a   1.000
_cell.length_b   1.000
_cell.length_c   1.000
_cell.angle_alpha   90.00
_cell.angle_beta   90.00
_cell.angle_gamma   90.00
#
_symmetry.space_group_name_H-M   'P 1'
#
loop_
_entity.id
_entity.type
_entity.pdbx_description
1 polymer ?
#
loop_
_entity_poly.entity_id
_entity_poly.type
_entity_poly.pdbx_seq_one_letter_code
_entity_poly.pdbx_strand_id
1 'polypeptide(L)'
;MKTLLNLLALIALPVCCMAQITIKDTAKLPFLKEAVERSFKQAPPFTGSRLDSIGHELRRGDMHALFAITPYLDSLNQLTRFLGYHILKPTQGSIALDLIEENVSFLPSEITLGNKLSSANWLAFLNGNFNKIQFDKDASVFLLTPMVQRGVEFEALEITHLRRGDLNRASGRLLNLPWLKGGNIDLIIGQHDPYALYKIAAALYRNRYRFDEYHNDAADYINLLQLLTGVDIGVKSEKGEITHHIETDFYTPSRENLLIYFAKNYEAFQWDLAQHRFVNSGLKVANVSSEAVYFEMLLSKTDSTAMNAFIKLTNCDPVKVSALTSVYYKANISANYALPPYRFLKQLTLLTKYCRENKIDFSGSADLQKRIFAFNEELSFQKRRRMEDAMINSLTPNELTALEYWSLVYESVSNLNYSSGRVLDTWYSKNWGKIISDKSQLSLFLKKTALFRNLSISGFCYTYLAKFNNGNAKTLAALKGLSSADEQIEQQKRLAIGIVQAPKALLPETQKYNGGNYDAEIKNLAKAFEATIKNAKDTTARNDSISKLFAKINYKQIDTAFCLVEHFNFKWAGEKYSFMDRDFGFFLEDFNSANVRKEFLSVFRSRSEYETYAYYLKKAGVDYHNPNQTLNYDKIYDILKYNVITAFVGGGGGWKLDNEVYAVIKLLELKFETHLGYPGKLCNSGNSNGCHASGRAKEWMAYLKAKGLLKTKHSEPYSFSYFDN
;
A
#
# COMPACT_ATOMS: atom_id res chain seq x y z
N MET A 1 -45.87 -42.22 6.95
CA MET A 1 -47.08 -42.12 7.80
C MET A 1 -46.83 -42.21 9.32
N LYS A 2 -45.68 -42.69 9.83
CA LYS A 2 -45.33 -42.61 11.26
C LYS A 2 -44.63 -41.32 11.71
N THR A 3 -44.25 -40.44 10.78
CA THR A 3 -43.56 -39.18 11.08
C THR A 3 -44.50 -37.96 11.20
N LEU A 4 -45.79 -38.13 10.91
CA LEU A 4 -46.79 -37.05 10.99
C LEU A 4 -47.58 -37.08 12.32
N LEU A 5 -47.49 -38.16 13.10
CA LEU A 5 -48.22 -38.29 14.37
C LEU A 5 -47.51 -37.60 15.55
N ASN A 6 -46.21 -37.35 15.48
CA ASN A 6 -45.46 -36.72 16.57
C ASN A 6 -45.47 -35.18 16.51
N LEU A 7 -45.93 -34.59 15.40
CA LEU A 7 -46.02 -33.14 15.26
C LEU A 7 -47.37 -32.56 15.75
N LEU A 8 -48.39 -33.41 15.88
CA LEU A 8 -49.75 -33.02 16.29
C LEU A 8 -49.98 -33.04 17.82
N ALA A 9 -49.00 -33.50 18.61
CA ALA A 9 -49.09 -33.49 20.08
C ALA A 9 -48.68 -32.14 20.73
N LEU A 10 -48.24 -31.14 19.95
CA LEU A 10 -47.83 -29.84 20.47
C LEU A 10 -48.90 -28.73 20.37
N ILE A 11 -50.07 -29.01 19.79
CA ILE A 11 -51.15 -28.04 19.66
C ILE A 11 -52.45 -28.63 20.23
N ALA A 12 -52.47 -28.91 21.54
CA ALA A 12 -53.70 -29.01 22.33
C ALA A 12 -53.37 -29.15 23.84
N LEU A 13 -53.26 -28.04 24.56
CA LEU A 13 -54.16 -27.66 25.67
C LEU A 13 -53.54 -26.58 26.58
N PRO A 14 -54.36 -25.63 27.07
CA PRO A 14 -53.98 -24.47 27.86
C PRO A 14 -54.07 -24.72 29.38
N VAL A 15 -53.40 -23.86 30.14
CA VAL A 15 -53.68 -23.44 31.54
C VAL A 15 -54.07 -24.55 32.53
N CYS A 16 -53.10 -25.01 33.34
CA CYS A 16 -53.17 -24.99 34.82
C CYS A 16 -51.91 -25.61 35.46
N CYS A 17 -51.50 -25.01 36.59
CA CYS A 17 -50.43 -25.41 37.51
C CYS A 17 -48.96 -25.18 37.05
N MET A 18 -48.36 -24.15 37.64
CA MET A 18 -46.92 -23.96 37.69
C MET A 18 -46.23 -25.11 38.43
N ALA A 19 -45.26 -25.73 37.77
CA ALA A 19 -44.17 -26.44 38.42
C ALA A 19 -42.86 -25.96 37.79
N GLN A 20 -41.94 -25.45 38.61
CA GLN A 20 -40.60 -25.06 38.19
C GLN A 20 -39.84 -26.31 37.72
N ILE A 21 -39.62 -26.43 36.41
CA ILE A 21 -38.71 -27.43 35.85
C ILE A 21 -37.29 -26.90 36.10
N THR A 22 -36.52 -27.58 36.95
CA THR A 22 -35.12 -27.23 37.19
C THR A 22 -34.23 -27.78 36.07
N ILE A 23 -33.01 -27.24 35.92
CA ILE A 23 -31.99 -27.72 34.95
C ILE A 23 -31.69 -29.23 35.13
N LYS A 24 -31.89 -29.77 36.33
CA LYS A 24 -31.76 -31.22 36.61
C LYS A 24 -32.88 -32.07 36.00
N ASP A 25 -34.04 -31.48 35.74
CA ASP A 25 -35.21 -32.19 35.21
C ASP A 25 -35.22 -32.19 33.68
N THR A 26 -34.68 -31.15 33.04
CA THR A 26 -34.49 -31.07 31.58
C THR A 26 -33.40 -32.04 31.08
N ALA A 27 -32.40 -32.36 31.90
CA ALA A 27 -31.36 -33.34 31.57
C ALA A 27 -31.83 -34.81 31.50
N LYS A 28 -33.07 -35.10 31.92
CA LYS A 28 -33.66 -36.46 31.88
C LYS A 28 -34.45 -36.74 30.59
N LEU A 29 -34.64 -35.74 29.72
CA LEU A 29 -35.35 -35.92 28.45
C LEU A 29 -34.41 -36.55 27.40
N PRO A 30 -34.70 -37.76 26.88
CA PRO A 30 -33.77 -38.54 26.05
C PRO A 30 -33.31 -37.83 24.77
N PHE A 31 -34.17 -37.01 24.16
CA PHE A 31 -33.84 -36.30 22.91
C PHE A 31 -32.98 -35.05 23.13
N LEU A 32 -33.11 -34.39 24.29
CA LEU A 32 -32.28 -33.24 24.68
C LEU A 32 -30.89 -33.72 25.13
N LYS A 33 -30.81 -34.89 25.77
CA LYS A 33 -29.53 -35.52 26.12
C LYS A 33 -28.69 -35.78 24.86
N GLU A 34 -29.29 -36.22 23.76
CA GLU A 34 -28.56 -36.48 22.52
C GLU A 34 -28.17 -35.19 21.76
N ALA A 35 -28.99 -34.13 21.80
CA ALA A 35 -28.66 -32.83 21.22
C ALA A 35 -27.58 -32.08 22.02
N VAL A 36 -27.65 -32.14 23.36
CA VAL A 36 -26.65 -31.61 24.27
C VAL A 36 -25.35 -32.43 24.13
N GLU A 37 -25.40 -33.76 24.12
CA GLU A 37 -24.23 -34.61 23.89
C GLU A 37 -23.62 -34.42 22.49
N ARG A 38 -24.40 -34.16 21.43
CA ARG A 38 -23.87 -33.80 20.11
C ARG A 38 -23.22 -32.42 20.09
N SER A 39 -23.76 -31.43 20.81
CA SER A 39 -23.12 -30.12 20.97
C SER A 39 -21.81 -30.21 21.75
N PHE A 40 -21.73 -31.10 22.75
CA PHE A 40 -20.50 -31.38 23.50
C PHE A 40 -19.51 -32.30 22.76
N LYS A 41 -19.95 -33.09 21.77
CA LYS A 41 -19.10 -34.00 20.97
C LYS A 41 -18.59 -33.38 19.66
N GLN A 42 -19.18 -32.28 19.18
CA GLN A 42 -18.69 -31.53 18.01
C GLN A 42 -17.79 -30.34 18.36
N ALA A 43 -17.80 -29.89 19.62
CA ALA A 43 -16.68 -29.15 20.18
C ALA A 43 -15.58 -30.16 20.56
N PRO A 44 -14.29 -29.92 20.24
CA PRO A 44 -13.22 -30.74 20.79
C PRO A 44 -13.36 -30.76 22.32
N PRO A 45 -13.07 -31.89 23.00
CA PRO A 45 -13.12 -31.95 24.45
C PRO A 45 -12.29 -30.79 25.01
N PHE A 46 -12.88 -29.98 25.88
CA PHE A 46 -12.22 -28.81 26.45
C PHE A 46 -11.05 -29.29 27.34
N THR A 47 -9.87 -29.42 26.77
CA THR A 47 -8.59 -29.75 27.43
C THR A 47 -7.93 -28.51 28.02
N GLY A 48 -8.74 -27.57 28.51
CA GLY A 48 -8.26 -26.31 29.09
C GLY A 48 -7.51 -26.53 30.40
N SER A 49 -6.45 -25.76 30.60
CA SER A 49 -5.79 -25.60 31.90
C SER A 49 -6.78 -25.07 32.95
N ARG A 50 -6.46 -25.18 34.25
CA ARG A 50 -7.27 -24.55 35.32
C ARG A 50 -7.46 -23.03 35.07
N LEU A 51 -6.49 -22.37 34.44
CA LEU A 51 -6.59 -20.96 34.05
C LEU A 51 -7.73 -20.69 33.06
N ASP A 52 -8.06 -21.63 32.17
CA ASP A 52 -9.18 -21.47 31.23
C ASP A 52 -10.53 -21.51 31.97
N SER A 53 -10.68 -22.40 32.96
CA SER A 53 -11.86 -22.44 33.84
C SER A 53 -12.00 -21.14 34.63
N ILE A 54 -10.91 -20.65 35.22
CA ILE A 54 -10.87 -19.38 35.95
C ILE A 54 -11.29 -18.23 35.02
N GLY A 55 -10.82 -18.19 33.79
CA GLY A 55 -11.25 -17.19 32.80
C GLY A 55 -12.76 -17.22 32.55
N HIS A 56 -13.38 -18.40 32.45
CA HIS A 56 -14.83 -18.54 32.33
C HIS A 56 -15.60 -18.15 33.60
N GLU A 57 -15.04 -18.40 34.78
CA GLU A 57 -15.59 -17.99 36.07
C GLU A 57 -15.56 -16.46 36.22
N LEU A 58 -14.42 -15.82 35.91
CA LEU A 58 -14.26 -14.36 35.90
C LEU A 58 -15.29 -13.68 34.99
N ARG A 59 -15.48 -14.18 33.76
CA ARG A 59 -16.47 -13.62 32.80
C ARG A 59 -17.92 -13.72 33.28
N ARG A 60 -18.23 -14.63 34.20
CA ARG A 60 -19.57 -14.78 34.78
C ARG A 60 -19.75 -13.97 36.07
N GLY A 61 -18.71 -13.26 36.51
CA GLY A 61 -18.74 -12.48 37.73
C GLY A 61 -18.54 -13.30 38.99
N ASP A 62 -17.91 -14.47 38.89
CA ASP A 62 -17.54 -15.24 40.08
C ASP A 62 -16.39 -14.54 40.81
N MET A 63 -16.71 -13.87 41.91
CA MET A 63 -15.74 -13.15 42.73
C MET A 63 -14.64 -14.07 43.29
N HIS A 64 -14.93 -15.35 43.53
CA HIS A 64 -13.92 -16.30 44.01
C HIS A 64 -12.85 -16.60 42.97
N ALA A 65 -13.15 -16.41 41.68
CA ALA A 65 -12.18 -16.60 40.62
C ALA A 65 -11.03 -15.57 40.67
N LEU A 66 -11.29 -14.36 41.18
CA LEU A 66 -10.24 -13.36 41.45
C LEU A 66 -9.23 -13.86 42.50
N PHE A 67 -9.66 -14.67 43.46
CA PHE A 67 -8.76 -15.32 44.42
C PHE A 67 -8.10 -16.56 43.82
N ALA A 68 -8.86 -17.36 43.06
CA ALA A 68 -8.38 -18.61 42.47
C ALA A 68 -7.24 -18.41 41.45
N ILE A 69 -7.17 -17.23 40.81
CA ILE A 69 -6.08 -16.90 39.87
C ILE A 69 -4.76 -16.56 40.57
N THR A 70 -4.82 -16.13 41.83
CA THR A 70 -3.67 -15.62 42.60
C THR A 70 -2.45 -16.54 42.56
N PRO A 71 -2.53 -17.86 42.80
CA PRO A 71 -1.35 -18.73 42.85
C PRO A 71 -0.60 -18.85 41.52
N TYR A 72 -1.21 -18.42 40.41
CA TYR A 72 -0.62 -18.51 39.09
C TYR A 72 0.21 -17.29 38.71
N LEU A 73 0.04 -16.14 39.38
CA LEU A 73 0.72 -14.88 39.03
C LEU A 73 2.25 -15.00 39.08
N ASP A 74 2.78 -15.66 40.11
CA ASP A 74 4.22 -15.88 40.25
C ASP A 74 4.71 -17.19 39.59
N SER A 75 3.82 -17.93 38.90
CA SER A 75 4.15 -19.22 38.30
C SER A 75 4.91 -19.07 36.98
N LEU A 76 6.09 -19.68 36.91
CA LEU A 76 6.93 -19.72 35.71
C LEU A 76 6.65 -20.93 34.81
N ASN A 77 5.70 -21.81 35.18
CA ASN A 77 5.36 -22.98 34.39
C ASN A 77 4.86 -22.57 33.01
N GLN A 78 5.45 -23.11 31.95
CA GLN A 78 5.03 -22.82 30.60
C GLN A 78 3.81 -23.65 30.20
N LEU A 79 2.88 -23.02 29.48
CA LEU A 79 1.75 -23.68 28.84
C LEU A 79 1.82 -23.44 27.33
N THR A 80 1.42 -24.44 26.54
CA THR A 80 1.28 -24.26 25.09
C THR A 80 -0.07 -23.59 24.81
N ARG A 81 -0.06 -22.44 24.13
CA ARG A 81 -1.28 -21.78 23.61
C ARG A 81 -1.26 -21.79 22.10
N PHE A 82 -2.39 -22.14 21.51
CA PHE A 82 -2.62 -22.07 20.07
C PHE A 82 -3.38 -20.77 19.75
N LEU A 83 -2.74 -19.88 18.97
CA LEU A 83 -3.29 -18.61 18.48
C LEU A 83 -3.41 -18.69 16.95
N GLY A 84 -4.45 -19.38 16.48
CA GLY A 84 -4.56 -19.71 15.06
C GLY A 84 -3.39 -20.58 14.59
N TYR A 85 -2.54 -20.03 13.72
CA TYR A 85 -1.33 -20.71 13.22
C TYR A 85 -0.08 -20.49 14.10
N HIS A 86 -0.16 -19.64 15.13
CA HIS A 86 0.94 -19.41 16.06
C HIS A 86 0.87 -20.38 17.24
N ILE A 87 2.00 -21.01 17.57
CA ILE A 87 2.17 -21.81 18.79
C ILE A 87 3.02 -21.00 19.76
N LEU A 88 2.41 -20.47 20.82
CA LEU A 88 3.10 -19.74 21.88
C LEU A 88 3.34 -20.65 23.08
N LYS A 89 4.40 -20.36 23.85
CA LYS A 89 4.71 -21.03 25.13
C LYS A 89 4.80 -20.03 26.30
N PRO A 90 3.73 -19.25 26.58
CA PRO A 90 3.75 -18.31 27.69
C PRO A 90 3.81 -19.02 29.06
N THR A 91 4.23 -18.30 30.09
CA THR A 91 4.14 -18.77 31.48
C THR A 91 2.71 -18.68 32.01
N GLN A 92 2.38 -19.49 33.01
CA GLN A 92 1.13 -19.39 33.76
C GLN A 92 0.94 -17.98 34.34
N GLY A 93 2.00 -17.33 34.83
CA GLY A 93 1.96 -15.94 35.30
C GLY A 93 1.54 -14.95 34.23
N SER A 94 2.08 -15.08 33.01
CA SER A 94 1.68 -14.22 31.88
C SER A 94 0.20 -14.44 31.51
N ILE A 95 -0.27 -15.69 31.50
CA ILE A 95 -1.68 -15.99 31.21
C ILE A 95 -2.59 -15.47 32.33
N ALA A 96 -2.17 -15.62 33.59
CA ALA A 96 -2.92 -15.13 34.73
C ALA A 96 -3.07 -13.60 34.70
N LEU A 97 -1.99 -12.89 34.38
CA LEU A 97 -2.02 -11.44 34.20
C LEU A 97 -2.96 -11.04 33.05
N ASP A 98 -2.87 -11.69 31.89
CA ASP A 98 -3.76 -11.42 30.75
C ASP A 98 -5.24 -11.60 31.15
N LEU A 99 -5.57 -12.67 31.88
CA LEU A 99 -6.92 -12.93 32.35
C LEU A 99 -7.41 -11.88 33.37
N ILE A 100 -6.53 -11.38 34.24
CA ILE A 100 -6.88 -10.27 35.13
C ILE A 100 -7.17 -9.02 34.31
N GLU A 101 -6.23 -8.59 33.45
CA GLU A 101 -6.37 -7.39 32.60
C GLU A 101 -7.63 -7.43 31.72
N GLU A 102 -8.04 -8.61 31.24
CA GLU A 102 -9.24 -8.77 30.44
C GLU A 102 -10.54 -8.74 31.26
N ASN A 103 -10.52 -9.07 32.55
CA ASN A 103 -11.74 -9.25 33.34
C ASN A 103 -11.91 -8.22 34.47
N VAL A 104 -10.93 -7.35 34.68
CA VAL A 104 -11.03 -6.23 35.62
C VAL A 104 -10.82 -4.91 34.89
N SER A 105 -11.42 -3.86 35.41
CA SER A 105 -11.25 -2.49 34.94
C SER A 105 -11.00 -1.64 36.18
N PHE A 106 -9.87 -1.90 36.86
CA PHE A 106 -9.44 -1.11 38.01
C PHE A 106 -8.58 0.06 37.54
N LEU A 107 -8.70 1.21 38.19
CA LEU A 107 -7.94 2.40 37.86
C LEU A 107 -6.46 2.21 38.26
N PRO A 108 -5.50 2.82 37.54
CA PRO A 108 -4.08 2.77 37.94
C PRO A 108 -3.81 3.30 39.35
N SER A 109 -4.65 4.22 39.85
CA SER A 109 -4.61 4.73 41.23
C SER A 109 -5.11 3.74 42.27
N GLU A 110 -5.86 2.71 41.87
CA GLU A 110 -6.36 1.64 42.74
C GLU A 110 -5.34 0.49 42.79
N ILE A 111 -4.89 0.05 41.61
CA ILE A 111 -3.86 -0.98 41.45
C ILE A 111 -3.17 -0.84 40.09
N THR A 112 -1.83 -0.99 40.08
CA THR A 112 -1.07 -1.06 38.83
C THR A 112 -0.98 -2.51 38.36
N LEU A 113 -1.64 -2.83 37.26
CA LEU A 113 -1.52 -4.13 36.59
C LEU A 113 -0.25 -4.13 35.70
N GLY A 114 0.40 -5.29 35.60
CA GLY A 114 1.59 -5.48 34.76
C GLY A 114 2.58 -6.48 35.35
N ASN A 115 3.77 -6.57 34.74
CA ASN A 115 4.82 -7.56 35.10
C ASN A 115 5.35 -7.48 36.54
N LYS A 116 4.97 -6.46 37.31
CA LYS A 116 5.34 -6.28 38.73
C LYS A 116 4.24 -6.76 39.68
N LEU A 117 3.10 -7.19 39.17
CA LEU A 117 2.00 -7.69 39.98
C LEU A 117 2.34 -9.11 40.46
N SER A 118 2.58 -9.26 41.77
CA SER A 118 2.82 -10.55 42.41
C SER A 118 1.56 -11.13 43.04
N SER A 119 1.56 -12.43 43.34
CA SER A 119 0.47 -13.09 44.07
C SER A 119 0.18 -12.40 45.41
N ALA A 120 1.22 -12.00 46.14
CA ALA A 120 1.09 -11.33 47.43
C ALA A 120 0.43 -9.95 47.32
N ASN A 121 0.86 -9.13 46.35
CA ASN A 121 0.30 -7.80 46.13
C ASN A 121 -1.15 -7.87 45.68
N TRP A 122 -1.46 -8.80 44.77
CA TRP A 122 -2.84 -9.04 44.30
C TRP A 122 -3.76 -9.49 45.42
N LEU A 123 -3.33 -10.46 46.23
CA LEU A 123 -4.11 -10.97 47.36
C LEU A 123 -4.37 -9.90 48.42
N ALA A 124 -3.35 -9.09 48.74
CA ALA A 124 -3.50 -7.98 49.67
C ALA A 124 -4.52 -6.94 49.16
N PHE A 125 -4.46 -6.60 47.86
CA PHE A 125 -5.42 -5.71 47.23
C PHE A 125 -6.85 -6.27 47.28
N LEU A 126 -7.05 -7.54 46.94
CA LEU A 126 -8.37 -8.17 46.98
C LEU A 126 -8.94 -8.22 48.40
N ASN A 127 -8.15 -8.63 49.39
CA ASN A 127 -8.59 -8.68 50.78
C ASN A 127 -8.99 -7.30 51.32
N GLY A 128 -8.24 -6.25 50.94
CA GLY A 128 -8.54 -4.87 51.36
C GLY A 128 -9.78 -4.26 50.69
N ASN A 129 -10.20 -4.79 49.53
CA ASN A 129 -11.24 -4.19 48.71
C ASN A 129 -12.42 -5.12 48.41
N PHE A 130 -12.45 -6.35 48.92
CA PHE A 130 -13.44 -7.38 48.57
C PHE A 130 -14.90 -6.88 48.57
N ASN A 131 -15.31 -6.19 49.63
CA ASN A 131 -16.68 -5.67 49.78
C ASN A 131 -17.00 -4.46 48.90
N LYS A 132 -15.98 -3.88 48.24
CA LYS A 132 -16.12 -2.72 47.35
C LYS A 132 -16.06 -3.13 45.87
N ILE A 133 -15.52 -4.30 45.56
CA ILE A 133 -15.47 -4.81 44.19
C ILE A 133 -16.89 -5.18 43.76
N GLN A 134 -17.31 -4.66 42.62
CA GLN A 134 -18.60 -4.93 41.99
C GLN A 134 -18.38 -5.58 40.63
N PHE A 135 -19.32 -6.42 40.22
CA PHE A 135 -19.31 -6.99 38.87
C PHE A 135 -20.36 -6.28 38.01
N ASP A 136 -19.90 -5.62 36.95
CA ASP A 136 -20.79 -5.08 35.93
C ASP A 136 -21.22 -6.22 34.99
N LYS A 137 -22.51 -6.60 35.09
CA LYS A 137 -23.04 -7.72 34.31
C LYS A 137 -23.10 -7.43 32.81
N ASP A 138 -23.24 -6.17 32.42
CA ASP A 138 -23.37 -5.77 31.02
C ASP A 138 -22.01 -5.73 30.34
N ALA A 139 -21.02 -5.14 30.98
CA ALA A 139 -19.66 -5.10 30.47
C ALA A 139 -18.88 -6.41 30.74
N SER A 140 -19.41 -7.27 31.62
CA SER A 140 -18.78 -8.50 32.11
C SER A 140 -17.37 -8.24 32.64
N VAL A 141 -17.27 -7.34 33.62
CA VAL A 141 -16.00 -6.87 34.17
C VAL A 141 -16.13 -6.52 35.66
N PHE A 142 -15.07 -6.74 36.43
CA PHE A 142 -14.99 -6.29 37.82
C PHE A 142 -14.50 -4.84 37.91
N LEU A 143 -15.16 -4.07 38.77
CA LEU A 143 -14.91 -2.66 39.00
C LEU A 143 -14.74 -2.40 40.50
N LEU A 144 -13.86 -1.47 40.86
CA LEU A 144 -13.78 -0.92 42.21
C LEU A 144 -14.44 0.45 42.25
N THR A 145 -14.04 1.37 41.37
CA THR A 145 -14.77 2.61 41.09
C THR A 145 -15.85 2.40 40.02
N PRO A 146 -17.15 2.65 40.27
CA PRO A 146 -18.20 2.57 39.25
C PRO A 146 -17.94 3.44 38.01
N MET A 147 -18.31 2.98 36.82
CA MET A 147 -18.07 3.71 35.56
C MET A 147 -18.68 5.12 35.56
N VAL A 148 -19.86 5.28 36.15
CA VAL A 148 -20.55 6.59 36.30
C VAL A 148 -19.75 7.61 37.12
N GLN A 149 -18.75 7.18 37.90
CA GLN A 149 -17.89 8.06 38.70
C GLN A 149 -16.57 8.42 37.99
N ARG A 150 -16.24 7.80 36.85
CA ARG A 150 -14.93 7.94 36.18
C ARG A 150 -14.88 9.05 35.15
N GLY A 151 -13.85 9.89 35.16
CA GLY A 151 -13.64 10.88 34.10
C GLY A 151 -13.39 10.21 32.73
N VAL A 152 -13.91 10.81 31.65
CA VAL A 152 -13.58 10.43 30.27
C VAL A 152 -13.41 11.69 29.44
N GLU A 153 -12.35 11.74 28.66
CA GLU A 153 -12.16 12.76 27.63
C GLU A 153 -12.73 12.26 26.31
N PHE A 154 -13.57 13.08 25.68
CA PHE A 154 -14.28 12.72 24.46
C PHE A 154 -14.46 13.94 23.54
N GLU A 155 -14.70 13.64 22.27
CA GLU A 155 -15.15 14.60 21.24
C GLU A 155 -16.38 14.02 20.55
N ALA A 156 -17.33 14.88 20.18
CA ALA A 156 -18.53 14.49 19.45
C ALA A 156 -18.55 15.21 18.10
N LEU A 157 -18.58 14.44 17.02
CA LEU A 157 -18.69 14.94 15.65
C LEU A 157 -20.05 14.58 15.07
N GLU A 158 -20.64 15.45 14.25
CA GLU A 158 -21.78 15.04 13.45
C GLU A 158 -21.35 13.89 12.51
N ILE A 159 -22.21 12.92 12.21
CA ILE A 159 -21.91 12.01 11.08
C ILE A 159 -22.17 12.74 9.76
N THR A 160 -21.33 12.50 8.75
CA THR A 160 -21.55 13.09 7.41
C THR A 160 -22.86 12.60 6.80
N HIS A 161 -23.34 13.31 5.77
CA HIS A 161 -24.51 12.86 5.00
C HIS A 161 -24.27 11.54 4.25
N LEU A 162 -23.02 11.27 3.81
CA LEU A 162 -22.65 10.01 3.15
C LEU A 162 -22.75 8.86 4.13
N ARG A 163 -22.10 9.02 5.29
CA ARG A 163 -22.13 8.07 6.38
C ARG A 163 -23.56 7.81 6.86
N ARG A 164 -24.37 8.85 7.03
CA ARG A 164 -25.80 8.73 7.35
C ARG A 164 -26.54 7.90 6.30
N GLY A 165 -26.28 8.14 5.02
CA GLY A 165 -26.83 7.35 3.92
C GLY A 165 -26.44 5.87 3.97
N ASP A 166 -25.18 5.57 4.28
CA ASP A 166 -24.69 4.20 4.46
C ASP A 166 -25.34 3.50 5.65
N LEU A 167 -25.41 4.17 6.81
CA LEU A 167 -26.05 3.65 8.01
C LEU A 167 -27.55 3.40 7.80
N ASN A 168 -28.23 4.30 7.10
CA ASN A 168 -29.64 4.12 6.75
C ASN A 168 -29.86 2.91 5.84
N ARG A 169 -29.00 2.69 4.84
CA ARG A 169 -29.04 1.47 4.00
C ARG A 169 -28.76 0.20 4.81
N ALA A 170 -27.84 0.28 5.77
CA ALA A 170 -27.46 -0.83 6.63
C ALA A 170 -28.43 -1.05 7.81
N SER A 171 -29.34 -0.12 8.10
CA SER A 171 -30.18 -0.09 9.30
C SER A 171 -30.95 -1.40 9.52
N GLY A 172 -31.58 -1.94 8.48
CA GLY A 172 -32.32 -3.21 8.57
C GLY A 172 -31.44 -4.39 9.00
N ARG A 173 -30.17 -4.44 8.56
CA ARG A 173 -29.19 -5.44 9.01
C ARG A 173 -28.72 -5.14 10.43
N LEU A 174 -28.32 -3.90 10.70
CA LEU A 174 -27.76 -3.47 11.99
C LEU A 174 -28.74 -3.71 13.14
N LEU A 175 -30.03 -3.42 12.95
CA LEU A 175 -31.08 -3.62 13.95
C LEU A 175 -31.50 -5.08 14.13
N ASN A 176 -30.99 -6.01 13.30
CA ASN A 176 -31.33 -7.44 13.34
C ASN A 176 -30.14 -8.35 13.64
N LEU A 177 -29.00 -7.80 14.07
CA LEU A 177 -27.80 -8.57 14.37
C LEU A 177 -28.09 -9.61 15.48
N PRO A 178 -27.54 -10.84 15.40
CA PRO A 178 -27.84 -11.91 16.35
C PRO A 178 -27.53 -11.54 17.81
N TRP A 179 -26.44 -10.80 18.05
CA TRP A 179 -26.03 -10.41 19.40
C TRP A 179 -26.98 -9.39 20.04
N LEU A 180 -27.70 -8.58 19.25
CA LEU A 180 -28.74 -7.69 19.78
C LEU A 180 -29.90 -8.49 20.35
N LYS A 181 -30.40 -9.47 19.57
CA LYS A 181 -31.52 -10.34 19.95
C LYS A 181 -31.16 -11.21 21.15
N GLY A 182 -29.96 -11.81 21.13
CA GLY A 182 -29.46 -12.60 22.26
C GLY A 182 -29.30 -11.79 23.56
N GLY A 183 -29.05 -10.49 23.44
CA GLY A 183 -28.96 -9.55 24.56
C GLY A 183 -30.25 -8.80 24.89
N ASN A 184 -31.36 -9.03 24.17
CA ASN A 184 -32.60 -8.25 24.24
C ASN A 184 -32.42 -6.73 24.03
N ILE A 185 -31.34 -6.31 23.37
CA ILE A 185 -31.03 -4.88 23.15
C ILE A 185 -31.98 -4.29 22.11
N ASP A 186 -32.41 -5.10 21.14
CA ASP A 186 -33.43 -4.75 20.14
C ASP A 186 -34.77 -4.35 20.78
N LEU A 187 -35.17 -5.02 21.87
CA LEU A 187 -36.38 -4.67 22.62
C LEU A 187 -36.23 -3.30 23.31
N ILE A 188 -35.07 -3.00 23.89
CA ILE A 188 -34.79 -1.70 24.54
C ILE A 188 -34.78 -0.58 23.50
N ILE A 189 -34.19 -0.81 22.33
CA ILE A 189 -34.24 0.13 21.19
C ILE A 189 -35.69 0.36 20.75
N GLY A 190 -36.50 -0.70 20.61
CA GLY A 190 -37.90 -0.61 20.23
C GLY A 190 -38.79 0.11 21.25
N GLN A 191 -38.37 0.14 22.51
CA GLN A 191 -39.01 0.92 23.59
C GLN A 191 -38.53 2.38 23.62
N HIS A 192 -37.59 2.75 22.75
CA HIS A 192 -36.95 4.07 22.72
C HIS A 192 -36.27 4.43 24.06
N ASP A 193 -35.75 3.42 24.77
CA ASP A 193 -35.03 3.62 26.03
C ASP A 193 -33.54 3.89 25.73
N PRO A 194 -32.99 5.06 26.13
CA PRO A 194 -31.60 5.42 25.83
C PRO A 194 -30.58 4.49 26.52
N TYR A 195 -30.99 3.69 27.50
CA TYR A 195 -30.16 2.63 28.08
C TYR A 195 -29.65 1.61 27.04
N ALA A 196 -30.32 1.50 25.88
CA ALA A 196 -29.81 0.76 24.73
C ALA A 196 -28.39 1.21 24.32
N LEU A 197 -28.09 2.51 24.37
CA LEU A 197 -26.79 3.06 24.00
C LEU A 197 -25.67 2.52 24.91
N TYR A 198 -25.93 2.48 26.22
CA TYR A 198 -25.03 1.86 27.19
C TYR A 198 -24.85 0.37 26.91
N LYS A 199 -25.95 -0.37 26.68
CA LYS A 199 -25.89 -1.82 26.39
C LYS A 199 -25.07 -2.15 25.15
N ILE A 200 -25.15 -1.33 24.10
CA ILE A 200 -24.36 -1.51 22.87
C ILE A 200 -22.87 -1.30 23.16
N ALA A 201 -22.51 -0.21 23.86
CA ALA A 201 -21.12 0.04 24.25
C ALA A 201 -20.58 -1.05 25.19
N ALA A 202 -21.41 -1.56 26.10
CA ALA A 202 -21.06 -2.65 26.99
C ALA A 202 -20.84 -3.96 26.23
N ALA A 203 -21.66 -4.25 25.21
CA ALA A 203 -21.49 -5.40 24.33
C ALA A 203 -20.19 -5.30 23.50
N LEU A 204 -19.86 -4.11 22.97
CA LEU A 204 -18.58 -3.86 22.30
C LEU A 204 -17.40 -4.12 23.23
N TYR A 205 -17.45 -3.60 24.46
CA TYR A 205 -16.39 -3.82 25.45
C TYR A 205 -16.33 -5.28 25.90
N ARG A 206 -17.46 -5.99 26.01
CA ARG A 206 -17.49 -7.43 26.29
C ARG A 206 -16.78 -8.23 25.19
N ASN A 207 -16.89 -7.79 23.94
CA ASN A 207 -16.18 -8.38 22.79
C ASN A 207 -14.69 -7.97 22.70
N ARG A 208 -14.02 -7.86 23.84
CA ARG A 208 -12.59 -7.50 23.95
C ARG A 208 -11.64 -8.69 24.01
N TYR A 209 -12.17 -9.90 24.01
CA TYR A 209 -11.40 -11.10 24.28
C TYR A 209 -10.45 -11.41 23.13
N ARG A 210 -9.14 -11.50 23.43
CA ARG A 210 -8.05 -11.64 22.44
C ARG A 210 -8.13 -12.92 21.58
N PHE A 211 -9.01 -13.87 21.89
CA PHE A 211 -9.16 -15.14 21.16
C PHE A 211 -10.48 -15.25 20.40
N ASP A 212 -11.29 -14.20 20.38
CA ASP A 212 -12.50 -14.09 19.53
C ASP A 212 -12.20 -13.28 18.24
N GLU A 213 -10.94 -13.27 17.79
CA GLU A 213 -10.47 -12.52 16.60
C GLU A 213 -11.23 -12.88 15.31
N TYR A 214 -11.88 -14.05 15.25
CA TYR A 214 -12.63 -14.49 14.08
C TYR A 214 -14.06 -13.93 14.00
N HIS A 215 -14.54 -13.23 15.03
CA HIS A 215 -15.89 -12.64 15.10
C HIS A 215 -15.92 -11.18 15.60
N ASN A 216 -14.85 -10.42 15.35
CA ASN A 216 -14.80 -9.02 15.78
C ASN A 216 -15.53 -8.09 14.79
N ASP A 217 -16.87 -8.12 14.80
CA ASP A 217 -17.72 -7.13 14.13
C ASP A 217 -17.75 -5.79 14.91
N ALA A 218 -16.61 -5.33 15.46
CA ALA A 218 -16.53 -4.08 16.24
C ALA A 218 -17.17 -2.88 15.51
N ALA A 219 -17.01 -2.85 14.18
CA ALA A 219 -17.62 -1.84 13.33
C ALA A 219 -19.14 -1.81 13.45
N ASP A 220 -19.83 -2.95 13.63
CA ASP A 220 -21.29 -2.98 13.74
C ASP A 220 -21.81 -2.32 15.02
N TYR A 221 -21.10 -2.44 16.13
CA TYR A 221 -21.45 -1.74 17.37
C TYR A 221 -21.34 -0.22 17.20
N ILE A 222 -20.22 0.24 16.61
CA ILE A 222 -19.99 1.67 16.34
C ILE A 222 -21.01 2.20 15.31
N ASN A 223 -21.25 1.45 14.23
CA ASN A 223 -22.26 1.77 13.22
C ASN A 223 -23.65 1.94 13.85
N LEU A 224 -24.03 1.04 14.76
CA LEU A 224 -25.32 1.08 15.42
C LEU A 224 -25.43 2.28 16.39
N LEU A 225 -24.40 2.58 17.16
CA LEU A 225 -24.36 3.78 18.00
C LEU A 225 -24.49 5.05 17.15
N GLN A 226 -23.76 5.14 16.05
CA GLN A 226 -23.85 6.27 15.13
C GLN A 226 -25.22 6.37 14.45
N LEU A 227 -25.84 5.24 14.08
CA LEU A 227 -27.19 5.20 13.52
C LEU A 227 -28.21 5.74 14.54
N LEU A 228 -28.09 5.28 15.78
CA LEU A 228 -29.04 5.59 16.85
C LEU A 228 -28.82 6.97 17.46
N THR A 229 -27.67 7.62 17.29
CA THR A 229 -27.41 8.96 17.87
C THR A 229 -27.23 10.04 16.81
N GLY A 230 -26.87 9.68 15.58
CA GLY A 230 -26.50 10.62 14.54
C GLY A 230 -25.17 11.34 14.79
N VAL A 231 -24.38 10.86 15.76
CA VAL A 231 -23.13 11.47 16.21
C VAL A 231 -22.05 10.39 16.25
N ASP A 232 -20.83 10.78 15.91
CA ASP A 232 -19.64 9.98 16.09
C ASP A 232 -18.88 10.42 17.36
N ILE A 233 -18.80 9.53 18.34
CA ILE A 233 -18.19 9.80 19.64
C ILE A 233 -16.75 9.28 19.63
N GLY A 234 -15.80 10.21 19.59
CA GLY A 234 -14.39 9.92 19.72
C GLY A 234 -13.96 9.93 21.18
N VAL A 235 -13.06 9.01 21.54
CA VAL A 235 -12.53 8.87 22.91
C VAL A 235 -11.04 8.56 22.88
N LYS A 236 -10.35 8.74 24.03
CA LYS A 236 -8.91 8.41 24.12
C LYS A 236 -8.62 6.94 23.84
N SER A 237 -7.66 6.68 22.94
CA SER A 237 -7.10 5.36 22.66
C SER A 237 -5.95 5.00 23.61
N GLU A 238 -5.34 3.83 23.42
CA GLU A 238 -4.14 3.39 24.13
C GLU A 238 -2.93 4.33 23.92
N LYS A 239 -2.95 5.16 22.87
CA LYS A 239 -1.92 6.15 22.58
C LYS A 239 -2.16 7.48 23.30
N GLY A 240 -3.27 7.61 24.04
CA GLY A 240 -3.65 8.84 24.74
C GLY A 240 -4.25 9.93 23.84
N GLU A 241 -4.47 9.64 22.56
CA GLU A 241 -5.08 10.54 21.57
C GLU A 241 -6.58 10.20 21.40
N ILE A 242 -7.42 11.20 21.12
CA ILE A 242 -8.82 10.96 20.76
C ILE A 242 -8.87 10.25 19.40
N THR A 243 -9.58 9.13 19.32
CA THR A 243 -9.84 8.39 18.09
C THR A 243 -11.34 8.24 17.85
N HIS A 244 -11.71 8.35 16.58
CA HIS A 244 -13.06 8.10 16.05
C HIS A 244 -13.17 6.73 15.35
N HIS A 245 -12.08 5.96 15.32
CA HIS A 245 -11.98 4.66 14.66
C HIS A 245 -11.79 3.55 15.70
N ILE A 246 -12.64 3.54 16.72
CA ILE A 246 -12.59 2.63 17.87
C ILE A 246 -12.63 1.16 17.43
N GLU A 247 -13.32 0.88 16.31
CA GLU A 247 -13.40 -0.44 15.69
C GLU A 247 -12.06 -0.96 15.15
N THR A 248 -11.10 -0.07 14.90
CA THR A 248 -9.76 -0.42 14.38
C THR A 248 -8.73 -0.61 15.50
N ASP A 249 -9.05 -0.20 16.73
CA ASP A 249 -8.13 -0.32 17.85
C ASP A 249 -7.99 -1.79 18.28
N PHE A 250 -6.74 -2.23 18.35
CA PHE A 250 -6.38 -3.57 18.80
C PHE A 250 -6.59 -3.72 20.32
N TYR A 251 -6.30 -2.67 21.09
CA TYR A 251 -6.41 -2.67 22.55
C TYR A 251 -7.76 -2.09 23.02
N THR A 252 -8.09 -2.38 24.28
CA THR A 252 -9.38 -2.06 24.90
C THR A 252 -9.60 -0.64 25.43
N PRO A 253 -8.60 0.24 25.66
CA PRO A 253 -8.83 1.53 26.31
C PRO A 253 -9.89 2.42 25.64
N SER A 254 -9.92 2.49 24.31
CA SER A 254 -10.96 3.27 23.62
C SER A 254 -12.35 2.68 23.80
N ARG A 255 -12.49 1.35 23.76
CA ARG A 255 -13.77 0.66 24.01
C ARG A 255 -14.24 0.87 25.46
N GLU A 256 -13.32 0.84 26.42
CA GLU A 256 -13.61 1.15 27.82
C GLU A 256 -14.06 2.59 28.01
N ASN A 257 -13.34 3.54 27.40
CA ASN A 257 -13.66 4.96 27.49
C ASN A 257 -15.02 5.25 26.84
N LEU A 258 -15.35 4.61 25.72
CA LEU A 258 -16.69 4.73 25.09
C LEU A 258 -17.79 4.20 26.02
N LEU A 259 -17.53 3.07 26.68
CA LEU A 259 -18.44 2.51 27.67
C LEU A 259 -18.64 3.46 28.87
N ILE A 260 -17.56 4.03 29.42
CA ILE A 260 -17.62 5.03 30.50
C ILE A 260 -18.42 6.26 30.06
N TYR A 261 -18.22 6.73 28.82
CA TYR A 261 -18.98 7.83 28.26
C TYR A 261 -20.48 7.53 28.26
N PHE A 262 -20.91 6.40 27.71
CA PHE A 262 -22.34 6.08 27.68
C PHE A 262 -22.90 5.80 29.07
N ALA A 263 -22.16 5.13 29.97
CA ALA A 263 -22.57 4.92 31.34
C ALA A 263 -22.95 6.23 32.05
N LYS A 264 -22.20 7.30 31.78
CA LYS A 264 -22.42 8.63 32.35
C LYS A 264 -23.51 9.44 31.69
N ASN A 265 -23.71 9.25 30.38
CA ASN A 265 -24.45 10.22 29.56
C ASN A 265 -25.73 9.65 28.94
N TYR A 266 -25.99 8.34 28.99
CA TYR A 266 -27.15 7.75 28.30
C TYR A 266 -28.47 8.40 28.72
N GLU A 267 -28.66 8.72 30.00
CA GLU A 267 -29.89 9.32 30.53
C GLU A 267 -30.18 10.72 29.96
N ALA A 268 -29.17 11.42 29.46
CA ALA A 268 -29.32 12.73 28.83
C ALA A 268 -29.83 12.64 27.37
N PHE A 269 -29.88 11.44 26.80
CA PHE A 269 -30.42 11.23 25.46
C PHE A 269 -31.94 11.02 25.50
N GLN A 270 -32.63 11.68 24.58
CA GLN A 270 -34.08 11.55 24.40
C GLN A 270 -34.38 11.10 22.97
N TRP A 271 -35.40 10.26 22.79
CA TRP A 271 -35.80 9.81 21.47
C TRP A 271 -36.51 10.91 20.68
N ASP A 272 -35.97 11.25 19.51
CA ASP A 272 -36.58 12.13 18.54
C ASP A 272 -37.35 11.30 17.49
N LEU A 273 -38.68 11.44 17.51
CA LEU A 273 -39.59 10.72 16.60
C LEU A 273 -39.42 11.13 15.13
N ALA A 274 -39.09 12.39 14.86
CA ALA A 274 -38.95 12.88 13.49
C ALA A 274 -37.65 12.40 12.85
N GLN A 275 -36.59 12.27 13.66
CA GLN A 275 -35.26 11.87 13.21
C GLN A 275 -34.99 10.38 13.42
N HIS A 276 -35.88 9.65 14.11
CA HIS A 276 -35.75 8.25 14.48
C HIS A 276 -34.41 7.92 15.16
N ARG A 277 -34.00 8.78 16.10
CA ARG A 277 -32.71 8.67 16.81
C ARG A 277 -32.76 9.31 18.18
N PHE A 278 -31.83 8.93 19.05
CA PHE A 278 -31.55 9.55 20.32
C PHE A 278 -30.77 10.86 20.15
N VAL A 279 -31.27 11.94 20.74
CA VAL A 279 -30.68 13.28 20.70
C VAL A 279 -30.36 13.74 22.13
N ASN A 280 -29.18 14.31 22.33
CA ASN A 280 -28.79 14.96 23.57
C ASN A 280 -28.59 16.45 23.31
N SER A 281 -29.49 17.29 23.82
CA SER A 281 -29.46 18.75 23.61
C SER A 281 -28.32 19.45 24.35
N GLY A 282 -27.74 18.82 25.38
CA GLY A 282 -26.58 19.31 26.10
C GLY A 282 -25.24 18.90 25.48
N LEU A 283 -25.25 18.00 24.49
CA LEU A 283 -24.03 17.52 23.82
C LEU A 283 -23.52 18.57 22.82
N LYS A 284 -22.30 19.06 23.04
CA LYS A 284 -21.61 19.91 22.07
C LYS A 284 -21.09 19.06 20.93
N VAL A 285 -21.80 19.07 19.80
CA VAL A 285 -21.42 18.37 18.57
C VAL A 285 -20.70 19.35 17.63
N ALA A 286 -19.49 19.00 17.20
CA ALA A 286 -18.76 19.77 16.20
C ALA A 286 -19.16 19.35 14.78
N ASN A 287 -19.20 20.33 13.88
CA ASN A 287 -19.52 20.08 12.48
C ASN A 287 -18.36 19.40 11.76
N VAL A 288 -18.68 18.49 10.85
CA VAL A 288 -17.68 17.83 10.01
C VAL A 288 -17.19 18.80 8.93
N SER A 289 -15.88 18.82 8.71
CA SER A 289 -15.28 19.57 7.60
C SER A 289 -15.62 18.94 6.25
N SER A 290 -15.62 19.76 5.18
CA SER A 290 -15.73 19.26 3.81
C SER A 290 -14.65 18.22 3.47
N GLU A 291 -13.46 18.36 4.03
CA GLU A 291 -12.33 17.46 3.84
C GLU A 291 -12.63 16.07 4.40
N ALA A 292 -13.23 15.98 5.58
CA ALA A 292 -13.60 14.70 6.18
C ALA A 292 -14.65 13.94 5.34
N VAL A 293 -15.60 14.64 4.69
CA VAL A 293 -16.51 14.02 3.71
C VAL A 293 -15.72 13.41 2.55
N TYR A 294 -14.73 14.11 2.00
CA TYR A 294 -13.91 13.55 0.92
C TYR A 294 -13.04 12.38 1.39
N PHE A 295 -12.55 12.38 2.64
CA PHE A 295 -11.81 11.24 3.20
C PHE A 295 -12.66 9.98 3.29
N GLU A 296 -13.94 10.08 3.66
CA GLU A 296 -14.86 8.95 3.58
C GLU A 296 -15.05 8.47 2.14
N MET A 297 -15.12 9.38 1.17
CA MET A 297 -15.23 9.03 -0.26
C MET A 297 -13.99 8.32 -0.80
N LEU A 298 -12.81 8.47 -0.17
CA LEU A 298 -11.61 7.69 -0.54
C LEU A 298 -11.79 6.18 -0.30
N LEU A 299 -12.71 5.80 0.58
CA LEU A 299 -13.04 4.40 0.88
C LEU A 299 -14.08 3.82 -0.08
N SER A 300 -14.59 4.63 -1.02
CA SER A 300 -15.59 4.18 -1.98
C SER A 300 -15.07 3.00 -2.79
N LYS A 301 -15.91 1.97 -2.98
CA LYS A 301 -15.63 0.85 -3.89
C LYS A 301 -15.66 1.25 -5.37
N THR A 302 -16.11 2.46 -5.68
CA THR A 302 -16.13 3.00 -7.04
C THR A 302 -14.90 3.88 -7.27
N ASP A 303 -13.95 3.37 -8.06
CA ASP A 303 -12.65 4.01 -8.32
C ASP A 303 -12.78 5.47 -8.77
N SER A 304 -13.77 5.80 -9.61
CA SER A 304 -14.00 7.18 -10.07
C SER A 304 -14.44 8.12 -8.94
N THR A 305 -15.23 7.63 -7.97
CA THR A 305 -15.66 8.42 -6.81
C THR A 305 -14.48 8.70 -5.89
N ALA A 306 -13.70 7.65 -5.60
CA ALA A 306 -12.51 7.76 -4.77
C ALA A 306 -11.47 8.70 -5.42
N MET A 307 -11.21 8.56 -6.72
CA MET A 307 -10.25 9.38 -7.44
C MET A 307 -10.67 10.86 -7.48
N ASN A 308 -11.95 11.14 -7.73
CA ASN A 308 -12.48 12.50 -7.69
C ASN A 308 -12.31 13.13 -6.29
N ALA A 309 -12.57 12.37 -5.22
CA ALA A 309 -12.36 12.84 -3.85
C ALA A 309 -10.88 13.11 -3.57
N PHE A 310 -9.97 12.24 -4.02
CA PHE A 310 -8.52 12.45 -3.92
C PHE A 310 -8.10 13.76 -4.59
N ILE A 311 -8.53 14.00 -5.83
CA ILE A 311 -8.24 15.23 -6.59
C ILE A 311 -8.85 16.47 -5.91
N LYS A 312 -10.02 16.35 -5.30
CA LYS A 312 -10.60 17.46 -4.51
C LYS A 312 -9.77 17.76 -3.27
N LEU A 313 -9.34 16.73 -2.54
CA LEU A 313 -8.51 16.87 -1.35
C LEU A 313 -7.15 17.48 -1.66
N THR A 314 -6.55 17.21 -2.83
CA THR A 314 -5.32 17.91 -3.22
C THR A 314 -5.51 19.42 -3.27
N ASN A 315 -6.73 19.96 -3.35
CA ASN A 315 -7.00 21.39 -3.40
C ASN A 315 -7.45 22.02 -2.06
N CYS A 316 -7.57 21.21 -1.01
CA CYS A 316 -8.02 21.65 0.31
C CYS A 316 -6.88 22.28 1.15
N ASP A 317 -7.18 22.61 2.41
CA ASP A 317 -6.19 23.11 3.37
C ASP A 317 -5.18 22.00 3.74
N PRO A 318 -3.86 22.19 3.49
CA PRO A 318 -2.86 21.18 3.80
C PRO A 318 -2.78 20.78 5.27
N VAL A 319 -3.09 21.68 6.21
CA VAL A 319 -3.06 21.40 7.65
C VAL A 319 -4.17 20.40 7.99
N LYS A 320 -5.39 20.67 7.53
CA LYS A 320 -6.55 19.80 7.74
C LYS A 320 -6.37 18.45 7.06
N VAL A 321 -5.95 18.45 5.79
CA VAL A 321 -5.69 17.22 5.04
C VAL A 321 -4.59 16.39 5.72
N SER A 322 -3.51 17.02 6.19
CA SER A 322 -2.43 16.30 6.89
C SER A 322 -2.90 15.71 8.23
N ALA A 323 -3.75 16.42 8.98
CA ALA A 323 -4.34 15.93 10.21
C ALA A 323 -5.22 14.69 9.94
N LEU A 324 -6.17 14.79 9.02
CA LEU A 324 -7.06 13.67 8.64
C LEU A 324 -6.28 12.49 8.07
N THR A 325 -5.28 12.75 7.22
CA THR A 325 -4.41 11.69 6.71
C THR A 325 -3.73 10.93 7.85
N SER A 326 -3.30 11.63 8.89
CA SER A 326 -2.64 10.99 10.04
C SER A 326 -3.62 10.17 10.86
N VAL A 327 -4.87 10.61 11.01
CA VAL A 327 -5.95 9.85 11.65
C VAL A 327 -6.20 8.54 10.90
N TYR A 328 -6.47 8.60 9.59
CA TYR A 328 -6.78 7.43 8.77
C TYR A 328 -5.59 6.46 8.67
N TYR A 329 -4.37 6.98 8.55
CA TYR A 329 -3.16 6.15 8.51
C TYR A 329 -2.92 5.42 9.83
N LYS A 330 -3.07 6.11 10.98
CA LYS A 330 -2.89 5.50 12.31
C LYS A 330 -3.96 4.45 12.61
N ALA A 331 -5.17 4.63 12.09
CA ALA A 331 -6.27 3.68 12.16
C ALA A 331 -6.15 2.52 11.15
N ASN A 332 -5.06 2.47 10.36
CA ASN A 332 -4.84 1.45 9.32
C ASN A 332 -5.98 1.35 8.29
N ILE A 333 -6.69 2.46 8.03
CA ILE A 333 -7.80 2.50 7.10
C ILE A 333 -7.25 2.66 5.69
N SER A 334 -7.29 1.57 4.93
CA SER A 334 -6.83 1.55 3.55
C SER A 334 -7.83 2.24 2.63
N ALA A 335 -7.34 3.21 1.86
CA ALA A 335 -8.12 3.82 0.79
C ALA A 335 -8.36 2.82 -0.35
N ASN A 336 -9.24 3.19 -1.30
CA ASN A 336 -9.42 2.44 -2.54
C ASN A 336 -8.06 2.19 -3.23
N TYR A 337 -7.85 0.95 -3.71
CA TYR A 337 -6.58 0.50 -4.29
C TYR A 337 -6.16 1.26 -5.56
N ALA A 338 -7.09 1.93 -6.24
CA ALA A 338 -6.81 2.76 -7.41
C ALA A 338 -6.14 4.10 -7.05
N LEU A 339 -6.13 4.47 -5.77
CA LEU A 339 -5.59 5.73 -5.29
C LEU A 339 -4.09 5.63 -4.96
N PRO A 340 -3.34 6.74 -5.17
CA PRO A 340 -2.01 6.87 -4.59
C PRO A 340 -2.06 6.75 -3.06
N PRO A 341 -0.97 6.27 -2.42
CA PRO A 341 -0.89 6.24 -0.97
C PRO A 341 -1.05 7.62 -0.34
N TYR A 342 -1.62 7.70 0.85
CA TYR A 342 -1.86 8.94 1.62
C TYR A 342 -0.69 9.94 1.71
N ARG A 343 0.56 9.46 1.69
CA ARG A 343 1.75 10.34 1.63
C ARG A 343 1.77 11.24 0.39
N PHE A 344 1.24 10.77 -0.75
CA PHE A 344 1.06 11.57 -1.96
C PHE A 344 0.08 12.69 -1.72
N LEU A 345 -1.07 12.39 -1.09
CA LEU A 345 -2.08 13.40 -0.81
C LEU A 345 -1.51 14.55 0.02
N LYS A 346 -0.70 14.26 1.05
CA LYS A 346 0.01 15.28 1.83
C LYS A 346 0.90 16.18 0.96
N GLN A 347 1.73 15.59 0.10
CA GLN A 347 2.66 16.37 -0.73
C GLN A 347 1.94 17.14 -1.85
N LEU A 348 0.93 16.54 -2.48
CA LEU A 348 0.15 17.17 -3.54
C LEU A 348 -0.67 18.35 -3.01
N THR A 349 -1.22 18.26 -1.79
CA THR A 349 -1.95 19.39 -1.19
C THR A 349 -1.03 20.59 -0.93
N LEU A 350 0.21 20.34 -0.52
CA LEU A 350 1.24 21.39 -0.40
C LEU A 350 1.64 21.96 -1.78
N LEU A 351 1.79 21.10 -2.79
CA LEU A 351 2.13 21.52 -4.15
C LEU A 351 1.05 22.43 -4.74
N THR A 352 -0.21 22.00 -4.73
CA THR A 352 -1.29 22.81 -5.32
C THR A 352 -1.50 24.11 -4.54
N LYS A 353 -1.34 24.13 -3.21
CA LYS A 353 -1.36 25.37 -2.42
C LYS A 353 -0.29 26.33 -2.91
N TYR A 354 0.95 25.86 -3.00
CA TYR A 354 2.06 26.67 -3.52
C TYR A 354 1.76 27.19 -4.94
N CYS A 355 1.23 26.33 -5.81
CA CYS A 355 0.85 26.73 -7.16
C CYS A 355 -0.25 27.80 -7.18
N ARG A 356 -1.30 27.69 -6.35
CA ARG A 356 -2.36 28.71 -6.23
C ARG A 356 -1.81 30.05 -5.73
N GLU A 357 -0.99 30.02 -4.68
CA GLU A 357 -0.36 31.22 -4.10
C GLU A 357 0.55 31.94 -5.10
N ASN A 358 1.16 31.19 -6.01
CA ASN A 358 2.08 31.72 -7.02
C ASN A 358 1.49 31.80 -8.44
N LYS A 359 0.16 31.64 -8.59
CA LYS A 359 -0.56 31.70 -9.89
C LYS A 359 0.00 30.76 -10.97
N ILE A 360 0.43 29.57 -10.56
CA ILE A 360 0.91 28.51 -11.44
C ILE A 360 -0.26 27.57 -11.74
N ASP A 361 -0.55 27.35 -13.03
CA ASP A 361 -1.51 26.33 -13.43
C ASP A 361 -0.88 24.94 -13.33
N PHE A 362 -1.32 24.16 -12.34
CA PHE A 362 -0.92 22.78 -12.15
C PHE A 362 -1.92 21.78 -12.74
N SER A 363 -3.10 22.22 -13.18
CA SER A 363 -4.11 21.33 -13.77
C SER A 363 -3.93 21.22 -15.27
N GLY A 364 -3.46 22.30 -15.91
CA GLY A 364 -3.27 22.38 -17.35
C GLY A 364 -4.59 22.49 -18.11
N SER A 365 -4.49 22.87 -19.39
CA SER A 365 -5.64 22.95 -20.29
C SER A 365 -6.26 21.57 -20.55
N ALA A 366 -7.52 21.56 -20.98
CA ALA A 366 -8.21 20.32 -21.37
C ALA A 366 -7.46 19.55 -22.48
N ASP A 367 -6.86 20.27 -23.43
CA ASP A 367 -6.05 19.67 -24.50
C ASP A 367 -4.76 19.05 -23.96
N LEU A 368 -4.10 19.70 -23.00
CA LEU A 368 -2.93 19.13 -22.33
C LEU A 368 -3.30 17.86 -21.55
N GLN A 369 -4.39 17.90 -20.77
CA GLN A 369 -4.88 16.73 -20.04
C GLN A 369 -5.21 15.57 -20.97
N LYS A 370 -5.88 15.82 -22.09
CA LYS A 370 -6.16 14.81 -23.12
C LYS A 370 -4.88 14.17 -23.65
N ARG A 371 -3.84 14.97 -23.93
CA ARG A 371 -2.53 14.46 -24.38
C ARG A 371 -1.82 13.63 -23.29
N ILE A 372 -1.91 14.05 -22.03
CA ILE A 372 -1.35 13.31 -20.89
C ILE A 372 -2.04 11.95 -20.76
N PHE A 373 -3.37 11.93 -20.69
CA PHE A 373 -4.13 10.70 -20.49
C PHE A 373 -4.09 9.75 -21.69
N ALA A 374 -3.77 10.23 -22.88
CA ALA A 374 -3.51 9.36 -24.02
C ALA A 374 -2.30 8.41 -23.78
N PHE A 375 -1.39 8.71 -22.85
CA PHE A 375 -0.32 7.78 -22.47
C PHE A 375 -0.80 6.60 -21.62
N ASN A 376 -2.01 6.65 -21.06
CA ASN A 376 -2.60 5.54 -20.29
C ASN A 376 -2.94 4.34 -21.20
N GLU A 377 -3.21 4.60 -22.48
CA GLU A 377 -3.55 3.58 -23.47
C GLU A 377 -2.39 2.61 -23.73
N GLU A 378 -2.72 1.38 -24.14
CA GLU A 378 -1.75 0.49 -24.78
C GLU A 378 -1.46 0.99 -26.19
N LEU A 379 -0.21 1.39 -26.42
CA LEU A 379 0.25 2.00 -27.67
C LEU A 379 1.38 1.16 -28.24
N SER A 380 1.44 1.04 -29.56
CA SER A 380 2.65 0.53 -30.23
C SER A 380 3.83 1.45 -29.91
N PHE A 381 5.04 0.88 -29.88
CA PHE A 381 6.26 1.63 -29.58
C PHE A 381 6.40 2.89 -30.45
N GLN A 382 6.17 2.77 -31.77
CA GLN A 382 6.27 3.89 -32.70
C GLN A 382 5.24 4.99 -32.40
N LYS A 383 3.99 4.62 -32.12
CA LYS A 383 2.93 5.60 -31.80
C LYS A 383 3.26 6.33 -30.49
N ARG A 384 3.67 5.59 -29.46
CA ARG A 384 4.09 6.16 -28.17
C ARG A 384 5.27 7.12 -28.35
N ARG A 385 6.33 6.71 -29.06
CA ARG A 385 7.51 7.55 -29.28
C ARG A 385 7.16 8.86 -30.00
N ARG A 386 6.34 8.80 -31.04
CA ARG A 386 5.86 10.01 -31.75
C ARG A 386 5.08 10.95 -30.83
N MET A 387 4.22 10.41 -29.97
CA MET A 387 3.46 11.22 -29.00
C MET A 387 4.36 11.87 -27.95
N GLU A 388 5.34 11.12 -27.42
CA GLU A 388 6.33 11.66 -26.49
C GLU A 388 7.18 12.76 -27.13
N ASP A 389 7.66 12.56 -28.36
CA ASP A 389 8.45 13.56 -29.09
C ASP A 389 7.62 14.82 -29.38
N ALA A 390 6.36 14.66 -29.76
CA ALA A 390 5.44 15.78 -29.92
C ALA A 390 5.23 16.55 -28.60
N MET A 391 5.13 15.84 -27.48
CA MET A 391 4.99 16.43 -26.14
C MET A 391 6.28 17.17 -25.72
N ILE A 392 7.46 16.55 -25.92
CA ILE A 392 8.77 17.16 -25.65
C ILE A 392 8.94 18.48 -26.43
N ASN A 393 8.51 18.51 -27.68
CA ASN A 393 8.68 19.67 -28.55
C ASN A 393 7.65 20.78 -28.32
N SER A 394 6.48 20.46 -27.75
CA SER A 394 5.37 21.43 -27.59
C SER A 394 5.16 21.93 -26.16
N LEU A 395 5.64 21.21 -25.15
CA LEU A 395 5.49 21.63 -23.75
C LEU A 395 6.19 22.96 -23.47
N THR A 396 5.49 23.83 -22.75
CA THR A 396 6.03 25.07 -22.21
C THR A 396 6.47 24.91 -20.74
N PRO A 397 7.31 25.80 -20.19
CA PRO A 397 7.70 25.74 -18.78
C PRO A 397 6.50 25.73 -17.81
N ASN A 398 5.43 26.46 -18.15
CA ASN A 398 4.24 26.57 -17.31
C ASN A 398 3.37 25.30 -17.31
N GLU A 399 3.54 24.41 -18.29
CA GLU A 399 2.74 23.18 -18.41
C GLU A 399 3.40 21.97 -17.74
N LEU A 400 4.69 22.04 -17.37
CA LEU A 400 5.43 20.92 -16.77
C LEU A 400 4.78 20.42 -15.49
N THR A 401 4.33 21.34 -14.64
CA THR A 401 3.71 21.02 -13.36
C THR A 401 2.40 20.27 -13.55
N ALA A 402 1.69 20.49 -14.66
CA ALA A 402 0.48 19.73 -14.97
C ALA A 402 0.80 18.28 -15.36
N LEU A 403 1.82 18.05 -16.17
CA LEU A 403 2.29 16.70 -16.47
C LEU A 403 2.73 15.97 -15.18
N GLU A 404 3.53 16.63 -14.34
CA GLU A 404 3.99 16.06 -13.07
C GLU A 404 2.81 15.77 -12.11
N TYR A 405 1.87 16.70 -11.98
CA TYR A 405 0.70 16.54 -11.11
C TYR A 405 -0.15 15.33 -11.52
N TRP A 406 -0.53 15.24 -12.79
CA TRP A 406 -1.37 14.13 -13.25
C TRP A 406 -0.66 12.78 -13.19
N SER A 407 0.64 12.73 -13.44
CA SER A 407 1.42 11.49 -13.30
C SER A 407 1.56 11.04 -11.84
N LEU A 408 1.54 11.96 -10.87
CA LEU A 408 1.48 11.65 -9.43
C LEU A 408 0.08 11.20 -8.98
N VAL A 409 -0.98 11.80 -9.53
CA VAL A 409 -2.37 11.39 -9.25
C VAL A 409 -2.63 9.98 -9.79
N TYR A 410 -2.07 9.64 -10.95
CA TYR A 410 -2.19 8.34 -11.61
C TYR A 410 -0.89 7.53 -11.53
N GLU A 411 -0.24 7.52 -10.35
CA GLU A 411 1.06 6.86 -10.15
C GLU A 411 1.06 5.36 -10.49
N SER A 412 -0.07 4.69 -10.27
CA SER A 412 -0.27 3.28 -10.58
C SER A 412 -0.30 2.98 -12.09
N VAL A 413 -0.44 3.99 -12.94
CA VAL A 413 -0.45 3.84 -14.41
C VAL A 413 0.99 3.88 -14.94
N SER A 414 1.59 2.70 -15.06
CA SER A 414 3.01 2.54 -15.47
C SER A 414 3.32 3.20 -16.82
N ASN A 415 2.48 2.98 -17.84
CA ASN A 415 2.66 3.55 -19.18
C ASN A 415 2.76 5.08 -19.17
N LEU A 416 1.90 5.73 -18.39
CA LEU A 416 1.94 7.19 -18.20
C LEU A 416 3.25 7.61 -17.54
N ASN A 417 3.66 6.92 -16.48
CA ASN A 417 4.85 7.31 -15.71
C ASN A 417 6.16 7.09 -16.48
N TYR A 418 6.25 6.08 -17.34
CA TYR A 418 7.39 5.89 -18.25
C TYR A 418 7.45 6.98 -19.32
N SER A 419 6.33 7.28 -19.98
CA SER A 419 6.29 8.34 -20.99
C SER A 419 6.54 9.72 -20.38
N SER A 420 5.91 10.02 -19.24
CA SER A 420 6.18 11.24 -18.45
C SER A 420 7.65 11.32 -18.07
N GLY A 421 8.23 10.17 -17.73
CA GLY A 421 9.62 10.09 -17.33
C GLY A 421 10.57 10.59 -18.42
N ARG A 422 10.47 10.02 -19.62
CA ARG A 422 11.26 10.47 -20.76
C ARG A 422 10.97 11.91 -21.17
N VAL A 423 9.69 12.29 -21.21
CA VAL A 423 9.27 13.63 -21.62
C VAL A 423 9.89 14.69 -20.71
N LEU A 424 9.72 14.54 -19.39
CA LEU A 424 10.26 15.48 -18.41
C LEU A 424 11.78 15.51 -18.43
N ASP A 425 12.44 14.35 -18.47
CA ASP A 425 13.91 14.28 -18.47
C ASP A 425 14.52 14.97 -19.70
N THR A 426 14.01 14.66 -20.88
CA THR A 426 14.46 15.25 -22.14
C THR A 426 14.17 16.75 -22.15
N TRP A 427 12.95 17.14 -21.78
CA TRP A 427 12.54 18.54 -21.78
C TRP A 427 13.38 19.37 -20.82
N TYR A 428 13.52 18.95 -19.55
CA TYR A 428 14.29 19.68 -18.54
C TYR A 428 15.75 19.84 -18.97
N SER A 429 16.34 18.81 -19.58
CA SER A 429 17.73 18.86 -20.03
C SER A 429 17.90 19.87 -21.17
N LYS A 430 17.08 19.77 -22.22
CA LYS A 430 17.16 20.64 -23.39
C LYS A 430 16.75 22.09 -23.09
N ASN A 431 15.91 22.30 -22.08
CA ASN A 431 15.39 23.62 -21.70
C ASN A 431 15.92 24.13 -20.36
N TRP A 432 16.98 23.53 -19.79
CA TRP A 432 17.46 23.86 -18.44
C TRP A 432 17.78 25.34 -18.27
N GLY A 433 18.34 25.96 -19.31
CA GLY A 433 18.62 27.39 -19.32
C GLY A 433 17.38 28.26 -19.04
N LYS A 434 16.19 27.84 -19.50
CA LYS A 434 14.91 28.54 -19.25
C LYS A 434 14.49 28.45 -17.79
N ILE A 435 14.68 27.28 -17.16
CA ILE A 435 14.40 27.07 -15.73
C ILE A 435 15.34 27.92 -14.87
N ILE A 436 16.65 27.90 -15.18
CA ILE A 436 17.66 28.63 -14.40
C ILE A 436 17.52 30.15 -14.54
N SER A 437 17.09 30.65 -15.70
CA SER A 437 16.97 32.10 -15.93
C SER A 437 15.69 32.71 -15.35
N ASP A 438 14.67 31.91 -15.09
CA ASP A 438 13.40 32.37 -14.54
C ASP A 438 13.33 32.03 -13.05
N LYS A 439 13.32 33.07 -12.20
CA LYS A 439 13.30 32.92 -10.74
C LYS A 439 12.06 32.16 -10.24
N SER A 440 10.91 32.33 -10.90
CA SER A 440 9.67 31.64 -10.53
C SER A 440 9.79 30.15 -10.84
N GLN A 441 10.28 29.81 -12.04
CA GLN A 441 10.49 28.43 -12.45
C GLN A 441 11.55 27.72 -11.62
N LEU A 442 12.67 28.39 -11.31
CA LEU A 442 13.69 27.86 -10.43
C LEU A 442 13.17 27.61 -9.01
N SER A 443 12.39 28.55 -8.47
CA SER A 443 11.74 28.40 -7.15
C SER A 443 10.77 27.22 -7.13
N LEU A 444 9.93 27.11 -8.16
CA LEU A 444 9.00 26.00 -8.32
C LEU A 444 9.73 24.66 -8.46
N PHE A 445 10.81 24.60 -9.25
CA PHE A 445 11.62 23.39 -9.36
C PHE A 445 12.20 22.96 -8.01
N LEU A 446 12.77 23.90 -7.25
CA LEU A 446 13.28 23.62 -5.90
C LEU A 446 12.17 23.21 -4.93
N LYS A 447 11.00 23.84 -4.98
CA LYS A 447 9.84 23.43 -4.18
C LYS A 447 9.44 21.98 -4.48
N LYS A 448 9.35 21.63 -5.77
CA LYS A 448 9.06 20.26 -6.23
C LYS A 448 10.10 19.26 -5.72
N THR A 449 11.39 19.61 -5.73
CA THR A 449 12.44 18.73 -5.19
C THR A 449 12.22 18.37 -3.72
N ALA A 450 11.77 19.32 -2.89
CA ALA A 450 11.46 19.08 -1.48
C ALA A 450 10.25 18.17 -1.31
N LEU A 451 9.18 18.45 -2.05
CA LEU A 451 7.91 17.71 -1.94
C LEU A 451 8.04 16.28 -2.49
N PHE A 452 8.67 16.10 -3.65
CA PHE A 452 8.77 14.79 -4.29
C PHE A 452 9.69 13.82 -3.53
N ARG A 453 10.71 14.33 -2.83
CA ARG A 453 11.54 13.51 -1.93
C ARG A 453 10.74 12.88 -0.78
N ASN A 454 9.66 13.51 -0.35
CA ASN A 454 8.80 13.04 0.73
C ASN A 454 7.68 12.08 0.27
N LEU A 455 7.65 11.71 -1.02
CA LEU A 455 6.73 10.69 -1.53
C LEU A 455 7.16 9.27 -1.15
N SER A 456 8.42 9.06 -0.76
CA SER A 456 8.99 7.75 -0.38
C SER A 456 8.69 6.64 -1.40
N ILE A 457 8.88 6.96 -2.67
CA ILE A 457 8.65 6.06 -3.81
C ILE A 457 9.85 6.07 -4.75
N SER A 458 10.05 4.95 -5.45
CA SER A 458 11.00 4.85 -6.55
C SER A 458 10.60 5.75 -7.74
N GLY A 459 11.53 5.95 -8.68
CA GLY A 459 11.36 6.85 -9.83
C GLY A 459 12.21 8.10 -9.68
N PHE A 460 12.44 8.84 -10.77
CA PHE A 460 13.34 9.98 -10.68
C PHE A 460 12.73 11.24 -10.05
N CYS A 461 11.42 11.27 -9.78
CA CYS A 461 10.82 12.38 -9.03
C CYS A 461 11.58 12.67 -7.73
N TYR A 462 12.14 11.63 -7.09
CA TYR A 462 12.94 11.76 -5.88
C TYR A 462 14.36 12.34 -6.12
N THR A 463 14.89 12.26 -7.34
CA THR A 463 16.26 12.69 -7.70
C THR A 463 16.31 14.02 -8.44
N TYR A 464 15.28 14.88 -8.33
CA TYR A 464 15.24 16.16 -9.08
C TYR A 464 16.50 17.04 -8.90
N LEU A 465 17.11 17.02 -7.71
CA LEU A 465 18.36 17.75 -7.43
C LEU A 465 19.53 17.32 -8.35
N ALA A 466 19.50 16.11 -8.91
CA ALA A 466 20.52 15.62 -9.83
C ALA A 466 20.68 16.49 -11.09
N LYS A 467 19.68 17.30 -11.47
CA LYS A 467 19.81 18.26 -12.58
C LYS A 467 20.81 19.38 -12.34
N PHE A 468 21.19 19.61 -11.08
CA PHE A 468 22.23 20.56 -10.74
C PHE A 468 23.65 19.98 -10.89
N ASN A 469 23.80 18.67 -11.12
CA ASN A 469 25.09 18.08 -11.46
C ASN A 469 25.66 18.71 -12.73
N ASN A 470 26.97 18.97 -12.72
CA ASN A 470 27.65 19.70 -13.79
C ASN A 470 27.08 21.11 -14.07
N GLY A 471 26.39 21.71 -13.10
CA GLY A 471 25.95 23.10 -13.18
C GLY A 471 27.14 24.03 -13.50
N ASN A 472 26.90 25.02 -14.35
CA ASN A 472 27.93 26.00 -14.73
C ASN A 472 27.85 27.25 -13.83
N ALA A 473 28.74 28.21 -14.08
CA ALA A 473 28.77 29.47 -13.34
C ALA A 473 27.42 30.23 -13.39
N LYS A 474 26.67 30.14 -14.49
CA LYS A 474 25.34 30.75 -14.62
C LYS A 474 24.33 30.08 -13.68
N THR A 475 24.33 28.75 -13.59
CA THR A 475 23.51 28.00 -12.62
C THR A 475 23.83 28.42 -11.19
N LEU A 476 25.12 28.48 -10.84
CA LEU A 476 25.54 28.90 -9.49
C LEU A 476 25.12 30.33 -9.17
N ALA A 477 25.26 31.25 -10.11
CA ALA A 477 24.85 32.64 -9.96
C ALA A 477 23.34 32.77 -9.78
N ALA A 478 22.53 32.04 -10.57
CA ALA A 478 21.09 32.03 -10.44
C ALA A 478 20.64 31.50 -9.06
N LEU A 479 21.25 30.42 -8.56
CA LEU A 479 20.97 29.89 -7.23
C LEU A 479 21.35 30.89 -6.13
N LYS A 480 22.54 31.51 -6.20
CA LYS A 480 22.97 32.51 -5.21
C LYS A 480 22.10 33.77 -5.23
N GLY A 481 21.60 34.16 -6.40
CA GLY A 481 20.70 35.29 -6.59
C GLY A 481 19.23 35.02 -6.29
N LEU A 482 18.87 33.78 -5.93
CA LEU A 482 17.52 33.40 -5.53
C LEU A 482 17.34 33.60 -4.02
N SER A 483 16.24 34.23 -3.62
CA SER A 483 15.80 34.37 -2.23
C SER A 483 14.34 33.97 -2.15
N SER A 484 14.00 33.19 -1.13
CA SER A 484 12.63 32.77 -0.83
C SER A 484 12.36 32.83 0.67
N ALA A 485 11.13 33.17 1.04
CA ALA A 485 10.64 33.03 2.42
C ALA A 485 10.22 31.58 2.74
N ASP A 486 10.09 30.72 1.73
CA ASP A 486 9.78 29.31 1.90
C ASP A 486 11.05 28.54 2.32
N GLU A 487 11.06 28.05 3.56
CA GLU A 487 12.19 27.33 4.15
C GLU A 487 12.60 26.09 3.35
N GLN A 488 11.63 25.39 2.73
CA GLN A 488 11.95 24.22 1.91
C GLN A 488 12.73 24.63 0.66
N ILE A 489 12.36 25.74 0.01
CA ILE A 489 13.09 26.25 -1.15
C ILE A 489 14.51 26.65 -0.75
N GLU A 490 14.67 27.36 0.37
CA GLU A 490 16.00 27.76 0.87
C GLU A 490 16.88 26.56 1.22
N GLN A 491 16.30 25.52 1.83
CA GLN A 491 17.01 24.28 2.10
C GLN A 491 17.47 23.59 0.81
N GLN A 492 16.57 23.40 -0.17
CA GLN A 492 16.91 22.76 -1.44
C GLN A 492 17.90 23.58 -2.26
N LYS A 493 17.82 24.92 -2.19
CA LYS A 493 18.79 25.84 -2.79
C LYS A 493 20.20 25.60 -2.23
N ARG A 494 20.37 25.46 -0.92
CA ARG A 494 21.67 25.16 -0.30
C ARG A 494 22.22 23.82 -0.78
N LEU A 495 21.37 22.78 -0.86
CA LEU A 495 21.76 21.47 -1.39
C LEU A 495 22.18 21.57 -2.87
N ALA A 496 21.39 22.27 -3.69
CA ALA A 496 21.70 22.49 -5.10
C ALA A 496 23.03 23.23 -5.29
N ILE A 497 23.32 24.27 -4.49
CA ILE A 497 24.61 24.98 -4.51
C ILE A 497 25.75 24.01 -4.18
N GLY A 498 25.60 23.19 -3.15
CA GLY A 498 26.58 22.16 -2.79
C GLY A 498 26.86 21.19 -3.94
N ILE A 499 25.81 20.75 -4.65
CA ILE A 499 25.93 19.87 -5.82
C ILE A 499 26.67 20.57 -6.98
N VAL A 500 26.35 21.83 -7.28
CA VAL A 500 27.04 22.58 -8.35
C VAL A 500 28.52 22.80 -8.03
N GLN A 501 28.86 22.99 -6.76
CA GLN A 501 30.22 23.24 -6.30
C GLN A 501 31.03 21.96 -6.04
N ALA A 502 30.37 20.81 -5.93
CA ALA A 502 31.04 19.54 -5.70
C ALA A 502 32.01 19.24 -6.84
N PRO A 503 33.20 18.68 -6.54
CA PRO A 503 34.08 18.16 -7.58
C PRO A 503 33.32 17.17 -8.45
N LYS A 504 33.54 17.25 -9.77
CA LYS A 504 32.97 16.25 -10.68
C LYS A 504 33.57 14.90 -10.31
N ALA A 505 32.75 14.02 -9.76
CA ALA A 505 33.18 12.65 -9.51
C ALA A 505 33.69 12.07 -10.84
N LEU A 506 34.93 11.62 -10.83
CA LEU A 506 35.40 10.73 -11.89
C LEU A 506 34.53 9.48 -11.77
N LEU A 507 33.98 9.01 -12.91
CA LEU A 507 33.33 7.72 -12.93
C LEU A 507 34.36 6.71 -12.41
N PRO A 508 34.09 6.00 -11.29
CA PRO A 508 35.00 4.97 -10.85
C PRO A 508 35.17 3.97 -11.99
N GLU A 509 36.38 3.42 -12.15
CA GLU A 509 36.57 2.20 -12.97
C GLU A 509 35.80 1.07 -12.30
N THR A 510 34.50 1.03 -12.51
CA THR A 510 33.66 -0.06 -12.02
C THR A 510 33.92 -1.28 -12.89
N GLN A 511 33.93 -2.44 -12.25
CA GLN A 511 33.88 -3.71 -12.96
C GLN A 511 32.71 -3.68 -13.95
N LYS A 512 33.02 -3.71 -15.26
CA LYS A 512 32.04 -3.53 -16.36
C LYS A 512 31.03 -4.67 -16.47
N TYR A 513 31.20 -5.72 -15.68
CA TYR A 513 30.32 -6.87 -15.55
C TYR A 513 30.46 -7.49 -14.16
N ASN A 514 29.39 -8.08 -13.63
CA ASN A 514 29.46 -8.93 -12.45
C ASN A 514 29.78 -10.38 -12.89
N GLY A 515 30.14 -11.27 -11.96
CA GLY A 515 30.47 -12.66 -12.27
C GLY A 515 29.35 -13.48 -12.95
N GLY A 516 28.12 -12.94 -13.05
CA GLY A 516 26.99 -13.56 -13.74
C GLY A 516 26.77 -13.10 -15.18
N ASN A 517 27.38 -11.99 -15.62
CA ASN A 517 27.19 -11.44 -16.96
C ASN A 517 28.47 -11.51 -17.79
N TYR A 518 28.75 -12.68 -18.37
CA TYR A 518 29.95 -12.90 -19.19
C TYR A 518 29.60 -13.68 -20.46
N ASP A 519 30.41 -13.51 -21.51
CA ASP A 519 30.23 -14.28 -22.74
C ASP A 519 30.63 -15.74 -22.48
N ALA A 520 29.66 -16.64 -22.67
CA ALA A 520 29.87 -18.07 -22.58
C ALA A 520 29.81 -18.69 -23.98
N GLU A 521 30.71 -19.63 -24.26
CA GLU A 521 30.64 -20.42 -25.49
C GLU A 521 29.91 -21.75 -25.22
N ILE A 522 28.75 -21.94 -25.84
CA ILE A 522 28.06 -23.23 -25.85
C ILE A 522 28.40 -23.94 -27.15
N LYS A 523 29.35 -24.88 -27.13
CA LYS A 523 29.80 -25.58 -28.36
C LYS A 523 28.70 -26.41 -29.03
N ASN A 524 27.81 -27.04 -28.24
CA ASN A 524 26.68 -27.83 -28.77
C ASN A 524 25.42 -27.56 -27.94
N LEU A 525 24.60 -26.62 -28.42
CA LEU A 525 23.40 -26.17 -27.72
C LEU A 525 22.34 -27.27 -27.60
N ALA A 526 22.13 -28.07 -28.65
CA ALA A 526 21.16 -29.16 -28.63
C ALA A 526 21.49 -30.19 -27.54
N LYS A 527 22.76 -30.64 -27.48
CA LYS A 527 23.22 -31.56 -26.43
C LYS A 527 23.09 -30.97 -25.03
N ALA A 528 23.43 -29.69 -24.86
CA ALA A 528 23.28 -29.01 -23.57
C ALA A 528 21.81 -28.89 -23.15
N PHE A 529 20.91 -28.63 -24.09
CA PHE A 529 19.47 -28.54 -23.86
C PHE A 529 18.88 -29.90 -23.45
N GLU A 530 19.21 -30.97 -24.17
CA GLU A 530 18.80 -32.33 -23.80
C GLU A 530 19.29 -32.73 -22.40
N ALA A 531 20.55 -32.44 -22.08
CA ALA A 531 21.10 -32.71 -20.75
C ALA A 531 20.37 -31.92 -19.66
N THR A 532 20.02 -30.66 -19.95
CA THR A 532 19.28 -29.79 -19.02
C THR A 532 17.88 -30.35 -18.73
N ILE A 533 17.18 -30.85 -19.75
CA ILE A 533 15.86 -31.46 -19.59
C ILE A 533 15.95 -32.73 -18.72
N LYS A 534 16.94 -33.59 -18.97
CA LYS A 534 17.13 -34.87 -18.26
C LYS A 534 17.49 -34.70 -16.79
N ASN A 535 18.25 -33.66 -16.44
CA ASN A 535 18.81 -33.49 -15.09
C ASN A 535 17.89 -32.74 -14.11
N ALA A 536 16.79 -32.14 -14.58
CA ALA A 536 15.92 -31.32 -13.75
C ALA A 536 14.90 -32.17 -12.95
N LYS A 537 14.87 -31.96 -11.63
CA LYS A 537 14.05 -32.72 -10.66
C LYS A 537 12.55 -32.48 -10.80
N ASP A 538 12.14 -31.28 -11.17
CA ASP A 538 10.74 -30.88 -11.37
C ASP A 538 10.60 -29.84 -12.51
N THR A 539 9.35 -29.54 -12.88
CA THR A 539 9.02 -28.64 -14.00
C THR A 539 9.50 -27.20 -13.79
N THR A 540 9.49 -26.69 -12.55
CA THR A 540 9.91 -25.31 -12.27
C THR A 540 11.44 -25.20 -12.37
N ALA A 541 12.16 -26.13 -11.73
CA ALA A 541 13.62 -26.21 -11.82
C ALA A 541 14.09 -26.43 -13.27
N ARG A 542 13.31 -27.17 -14.07
CA ARG A 542 13.58 -27.40 -15.50
C ARG A 542 13.45 -26.12 -16.32
N ASN A 543 12.35 -25.38 -16.18
CA ASN A 543 12.13 -24.12 -16.90
C ASN A 543 13.22 -23.10 -16.56
N ASP A 544 13.59 -23.01 -15.28
CA ASP A 544 14.66 -22.13 -14.81
C ASP A 544 16.01 -22.51 -15.41
N SER A 545 16.34 -23.80 -15.43
CA SER A 545 17.60 -24.30 -16.00
C SER A 545 17.69 -24.08 -17.52
N ILE A 546 16.58 -24.27 -18.25
CA ILE A 546 16.51 -23.99 -19.69
C ILE A 546 16.69 -22.49 -19.95
N SER A 547 16.02 -21.65 -19.18
CA SER A 547 16.16 -20.19 -19.30
C SER A 547 17.60 -19.74 -19.03
N LYS A 548 18.26 -20.34 -18.04
CA LYS A 548 19.70 -20.14 -17.75
C LYS A 548 20.62 -20.61 -18.86
N LEU A 549 20.27 -21.70 -19.55
CA LEU A 549 21.01 -22.16 -20.73
C LEU A 549 20.85 -21.18 -21.89
N PHE A 550 19.62 -20.75 -22.19
CA PHE A 550 19.37 -19.82 -23.29
C PHE A 550 19.91 -18.42 -23.03
N ALA A 551 19.99 -17.99 -21.77
CA ALA A 551 20.67 -16.76 -21.41
C ALA A 551 22.17 -16.77 -21.74
N LYS A 552 22.78 -17.92 -22.04
CA LYS A 552 24.22 -18.06 -22.38
C LYS A 552 24.51 -18.25 -23.87
N ILE A 553 23.49 -18.34 -24.73
CA ILE A 553 23.70 -18.54 -26.17
C ILE A 553 24.29 -17.29 -26.81
N ASN A 554 25.02 -17.43 -27.91
CA ASN A 554 25.45 -16.30 -28.72
C ASN A 554 24.46 -15.98 -29.86
N TYR A 555 24.66 -14.87 -30.58
CA TYR A 555 23.76 -14.42 -31.65
C TYR A 555 23.53 -15.48 -32.73
N LYS A 556 24.57 -16.22 -33.13
CA LYS A 556 24.50 -17.26 -34.17
C LYS A 556 23.65 -18.46 -33.77
N GLN A 557 23.37 -18.63 -32.47
CA GLN A 557 22.62 -19.76 -31.93
C GLN A 557 21.13 -19.48 -31.73
N ILE A 558 20.66 -18.25 -31.99
CA ILE A 558 19.26 -17.86 -31.79
C ILE A 558 18.30 -18.78 -32.56
N ASP A 559 18.58 -19.07 -33.83
CA ASP A 559 17.74 -19.95 -34.66
C ASP A 559 17.63 -21.37 -34.06
N THR A 560 18.77 -21.94 -33.65
CA THR A 560 18.79 -23.24 -32.96
C THR A 560 18.01 -23.21 -31.66
N ALA A 561 18.13 -22.14 -30.86
CA ALA A 561 17.38 -22.00 -29.62
C ALA A 561 15.86 -21.95 -29.85
N PHE A 562 15.41 -21.21 -30.87
CA PHE A 562 14.00 -21.20 -31.29
C PHE A 562 13.51 -22.60 -31.64
N CYS A 563 14.26 -23.34 -32.47
CA CYS A 563 13.91 -24.71 -32.85
C CYS A 563 13.79 -25.65 -31.64
N LEU A 564 14.73 -25.58 -30.70
CA LEU A 564 14.75 -26.43 -29.50
C LEU A 564 13.60 -26.11 -28.55
N VAL A 565 13.32 -24.82 -28.35
CA VAL A 565 12.31 -24.39 -27.38
C VAL A 565 10.89 -24.50 -27.92
N GLU A 566 10.67 -24.43 -29.23
CA GLU A 566 9.34 -24.39 -29.85
C GLU A 566 8.42 -25.51 -29.35
N HIS A 567 8.96 -26.73 -29.22
CA HIS A 567 8.21 -27.91 -28.77
C HIS A 567 8.24 -28.14 -27.26
N PHE A 568 8.87 -27.24 -26.50
CA PHE A 568 8.95 -27.33 -25.05
C PHE A 568 7.85 -26.49 -24.38
N ASN A 569 7.14 -27.10 -23.43
CA ASN A 569 6.06 -26.46 -22.68
C ASN A 569 6.58 -25.84 -21.38
N PHE A 570 6.74 -24.53 -21.37
CA PHE A 570 6.96 -23.76 -20.14
C PHE A 570 5.68 -23.70 -19.32
N LYS A 571 5.85 -23.62 -17.99
CA LYS A 571 4.75 -23.35 -17.06
C LYS A 571 4.17 -21.96 -17.27
N TRP A 572 5.04 -20.99 -17.60
CA TRP A 572 4.69 -19.60 -17.86
C TRP A 572 5.12 -19.23 -19.27
N ALA A 573 4.17 -18.89 -20.16
CA ALA A 573 4.47 -18.61 -21.56
C ALA A 573 5.52 -17.51 -21.73
N GLY A 574 5.47 -16.46 -20.91
CA GLY A 574 6.39 -15.32 -20.97
C GLY A 574 7.87 -15.66 -20.72
N GLU A 575 8.19 -16.80 -20.11
CA GLU A 575 9.58 -17.21 -19.86
C GLU A 575 10.23 -17.81 -21.11
N LYS A 576 9.43 -18.44 -21.98
CA LYS A 576 9.90 -19.31 -23.08
C LYS A 576 10.86 -18.63 -24.04
N TYR A 577 10.56 -17.38 -24.40
CA TYR A 577 11.36 -16.57 -25.33
C TYR A 577 11.96 -15.33 -24.67
N SER A 578 12.00 -15.30 -23.33
CA SER A 578 12.50 -14.15 -22.55
C SER A 578 13.98 -13.81 -22.80
N PHE A 579 14.77 -14.70 -23.41
CA PHE A 579 16.14 -14.39 -23.78
C PHE A 579 16.21 -13.37 -24.94
N MET A 580 15.17 -13.30 -25.79
CA MET A 580 15.16 -12.39 -26.95
C MET A 580 15.09 -10.93 -26.52
N ASP A 581 14.28 -10.62 -25.52
CA ASP A 581 14.09 -9.26 -25.04
C ASP A 581 15.01 -8.94 -23.85
N ARG A 582 15.24 -9.87 -22.91
CA ARG A 582 16.10 -9.64 -21.74
C ARG A 582 17.60 -9.71 -22.02
N ASP A 583 18.03 -10.60 -22.90
CA ASP A 583 19.46 -10.86 -23.15
C ASP A 583 19.96 -10.23 -24.46
N PHE A 584 19.17 -10.34 -25.54
CA PHE A 584 19.49 -9.75 -26.84
C PHE A 584 18.91 -8.34 -27.06
N GLY A 585 17.97 -7.90 -26.23
CA GLY A 585 17.46 -6.53 -26.29
C GLY A 585 16.59 -6.22 -27.52
N PHE A 586 15.87 -7.21 -28.08
CA PHE A 586 14.82 -6.93 -29.07
C PHE A 586 13.53 -6.48 -28.35
N PHE A 587 12.83 -5.46 -28.86
CA PHE A 587 11.79 -4.75 -28.08
C PHE A 587 10.44 -4.51 -28.75
N LEU A 588 10.31 -4.78 -30.06
CA LEU A 588 9.04 -4.54 -30.78
C LEU A 588 8.11 -5.74 -30.83
N GLU A 589 8.62 -6.91 -30.48
CA GLU A 589 8.08 -8.18 -30.93
C GLU A 589 7.59 -8.98 -29.72
N ASP A 590 6.34 -9.46 -29.77
CA ASP A 590 5.86 -10.49 -28.85
C ASP A 590 6.27 -11.86 -29.38
N PHE A 591 7.42 -12.34 -28.93
CA PHE A 591 7.96 -13.63 -29.37
C PHE A 591 7.09 -14.83 -28.95
N ASN A 592 6.04 -14.65 -28.15
CA ASN A 592 5.03 -15.69 -27.93
C ASN A 592 4.15 -15.93 -29.17
N SER A 593 4.03 -14.93 -30.05
CA SER A 593 3.32 -15.06 -31.33
C SER A 593 4.16 -15.83 -32.37
N ALA A 594 3.61 -16.92 -32.91
CA ALA A 594 4.28 -17.72 -33.94
C ALA A 594 4.57 -16.92 -35.22
N ASN A 595 3.68 -16.00 -35.60
CA ASN A 595 3.88 -15.15 -36.77
C ASN A 595 5.06 -14.19 -36.58
N VAL A 596 5.17 -13.61 -35.38
CA VAL A 596 6.30 -12.75 -35.00
C VAL A 596 7.62 -13.52 -35.06
N ARG A 597 7.67 -14.74 -34.51
CA ARG A 597 8.87 -15.60 -34.58
C ARG A 597 9.26 -15.90 -36.02
N LYS A 598 8.29 -16.25 -36.87
CA LYS A 598 8.52 -16.56 -38.29
C LYS A 598 9.07 -15.35 -39.06
N GLU A 599 8.48 -14.17 -38.84
CA GLU A 599 8.98 -12.91 -39.41
C GLU A 599 10.40 -12.62 -38.94
N PHE A 600 10.64 -12.71 -37.63
CA PHE A 600 11.97 -12.50 -37.05
C PHE A 600 13.01 -13.42 -37.66
N LEU A 601 12.75 -14.74 -37.71
CA LEU A 601 13.69 -15.70 -38.29
C LEU A 601 13.94 -15.46 -39.77
N SER A 602 12.94 -14.98 -40.53
CA SER A 602 13.13 -14.61 -41.94
C SER A 602 14.10 -13.43 -42.08
N VAL A 603 13.95 -12.40 -41.25
CA VAL A 603 14.85 -11.24 -41.22
C VAL A 603 16.24 -11.66 -40.74
N PHE A 604 16.33 -12.37 -39.63
CA PHE A 604 17.56 -12.83 -38.99
C PHE A 604 18.41 -13.71 -39.93
N ARG A 605 17.80 -14.63 -40.68
CA ARG A 605 18.53 -15.53 -41.60
C ARG A 605 19.00 -14.84 -42.88
N SER A 606 18.36 -13.74 -43.29
CA SER A 606 18.66 -13.04 -44.55
C SER A 606 19.58 -11.84 -44.37
N ARG A 607 19.99 -11.53 -43.13
CA ARG A 607 20.70 -10.30 -42.79
C ARG A 607 21.85 -10.58 -41.82
N SER A 608 22.86 -9.73 -41.87
CA SER A 608 23.87 -9.67 -40.81
C SER A 608 23.26 -9.23 -39.46
N GLU A 609 24.02 -9.39 -38.37
CA GLU A 609 23.61 -8.89 -37.06
C GLU A 609 23.31 -7.39 -37.09
N TYR A 610 24.19 -6.60 -37.72
CA TYR A 610 24.02 -5.16 -37.88
C TYR A 610 22.71 -4.83 -38.61
N GLU A 611 22.48 -5.46 -39.75
CA GLU A 611 21.29 -5.22 -40.59
C GLU A 611 19.99 -5.67 -39.91
N THR A 612 20.05 -6.66 -39.02
CA THR A 612 18.90 -7.12 -38.23
C THR A 612 18.52 -6.09 -37.17
N TYR A 613 19.46 -5.59 -36.36
CA TYR A 613 19.16 -4.51 -35.41
C TYR A 613 18.73 -3.23 -36.13
N ALA A 614 19.41 -2.87 -37.22
CA ALA A 614 19.06 -1.69 -38.02
C ALA A 614 17.63 -1.80 -38.60
N TYR A 615 17.22 -3.00 -39.03
CA TYR A 615 15.85 -3.27 -39.48
C TYR A 615 14.82 -2.98 -38.39
N TYR A 616 15.02 -3.51 -37.18
CA TYR A 616 14.08 -3.32 -36.08
C TYR A 616 14.07 -1.87 -35.58
N LEU A 617 15.20 -1.19 -35.50
CA LEU A 617 15.23 0.25 -35.19
C LEU A 617 14.45 1.07 -36.23
N LYS A 618 14.57 0.72 -37.53
CA LYS A 618 13.78 1.35 -38.60
C LYS A 618 12.29 1.03 -38.49
N LYS A 619 11.93 -0.23 -38.21
CA LYS A 619 10.54 -0.68 -37.97
C LYS A 619 9.91 0.06 -36.80
N ALA A 620 10.68 0.31 -35.74
CA ALA A 620 10.30 1.10 -34.58
C ALA A 620 10.12 2.61 -34.88
N GLY A 621 10.69 3.10 -35.98
CA GLY A 621 10.73 4.53 -36.31
C GLY A 621 11.75 5.32 -35.49
N VAL A 622 12.83 4.69 -35.02
CA VAL A 622 13.90 5.37 -34.28
C VAL A 622 14.74 6.19 -35.26
N ASP A 623 14.90 7.47 -34.98
CA ASP A 623 15.65 8.40 -35.82
C ASP A 623 17.12 8.53 -35.37
N TYR A 624 17.99 7.71 -35.95
CA TYR A 624 19.43 7.68 -35.64
C TYR A 624 20.32 7.95 -36.87
N HIS A 625 19.72 8.31 -38.02
CA HIS A 625 20.44 8.52 -39.28
C HIS A 625 20.46 10.00 -39.70
N ASN A 626 21.46 10.32 -40.51
CA ASN A 626 21.50 11.51 -41.35
C ASN A 626 20.57 11.32 -42.58
N PRO A 627 20.23 12.39 -43.31
CA PRO A 627 19.45 12.26 -44.55
C PRO A 627 20.07 11.29 -45.58
N ASN A 628 21.40 11.19 -45.61
CA ASN A 628 22.15 10.27 -46.47
C ASN A 628 22.23 8.81 -45.94
N GLN A 629 21.42 8.44 -44.94
CA GLN A 629 21.37 7.12 -44.31
C GLN A 629 22.64 6.69 -43.54
N THR A 630 23.63 7.56 -43.35
CA THR A 630 24.75 7.28 -42.44
C THR A 630 24.36 7.53 -40.99
N LEU A 631 25.06 6.90 -40.03
CA LEU A 631 24.83 7.12 -38.60
C LEU A 631 24.99 8.60 -38.24
N ASN A 632 24.00 9.15 -37.53
CA ASN A 632 24.08 10.49 -36.96
C ASN A 632 24.46 10.37 -35.48
N TYR A 633 25.74 10.60 -35.18
CA TYR A 633 26.26 10.42 -33.82
C TYR A 633 25.68 11.41 -32.80
N ASP A 634 25.21 12.59 -33.20
CA ASP A 634 24.50 13.51 -32.30
C ASP A 634 23.12 12.99 -31.92
N LYS A 635 22.35 12.46 -32.88
CA LYS A 635 21.06 11.81 -32.59
C LYS A 635 21.24 10.55 -31.74
N ILE A 636 22.26 9.75 -32.07
CA ILE A 636 22.62 8.57 -31.28
C ILE A 636 22.98 8.99 -29.85
N TYR A 637 23.78 10.05 -29.68
CA TYR A 637 24.13 10.56 -28.36
C TYR A 637 22.89 10.95 -27.57
N ASP A 638 21.91 11.63 -28.20
CA ASP A 638 20.62 11.95 -27.57
C ASP A 638 19.83 10.70 -27.16
N ILE A 639 19.79 9.66 -28.00
CA ILE A 639 19.13 8.38 -27.67
C ILE A 639 19.83 7.73 -26.48
N LEU A 640 21.17 7.63 -26.51
CA LEU A 640 21.95 7.12 -25.39
C LEU A 640 21.68 7.94 -24.13
N LYS A 641 21.56 9.27 -24.24
CA LYS A 641 21.40 10.15 -23.09
C LYS A 641 20.01 10.06 -22.46
N TYR A 642 18.93 9.98 -23.24
CA TYR A 642 17.57 10.20 -22.74
C TYR A 642 16.62 9.00 -22.86
N ASN A 643 16.95 7.99 -23.66
CA ASN A 643 16.06 6.84 -23.89
C ASN A 643 16.38 5.64 -23.00
N VAL A 644 17.33 5.77 -22.05
CA VAL A 644 17.36 4.87 -20.88
C VAL A 644 16.29 5.39 -19.94
N ILE A 645 15.12 4.78 -19.95
CA ILE A 645 13.92 5.40 -19.38
C ILE A 645 13.73 4.97 -17.93
N THR A 646 13.88 5.93 -17.02
CA THR A 646 13.39 5.80 -15.65
C THR A 646 11.98 6.37 -15.58
N ALA A 647 11.04 5.66 -14.96
CA ALA A 647 9.72 6.19 -14.71
C ALA A 647 9.79 7.46 -13.84
N PHE A 648 8.87 8.41 -14.08
CA PHE A 648 8.77 9.60 -13.24
C PHE A 648 8.45 9.22 -11.79
N VAL A 649 7.45 8.35 -11.59
CA VAL A 649 7.04 7.78 -10.32
C VAL A 649 6.91 6.27 -10.47
N GLY A 650 7.28 5.53 -9.43
CA GLY A 650 7.33 4.07 -9.44
C GLY A 650 8.67 3.53 -9.95
N GLY A 651 8.83 2.21 -9.90
CA GLY A 651 10.05 1.52 -10.35
C GLY A 651 9.75 0.18 -10.98
N GLY A 652 10.71 -0.33 -11.76
CA GLY A 652 10.61 -1.64 -12.42
C GLY A 652 9.78 -1.65 -13.70
N GLY A 653 10.23 -2.38 -14.72
CA GLY A 653 9.51 -2.53 -16.01
C GLY A 653 10.05 -1.70 -17.19
N GLY A 654 10.99 -0.78 -16.96
CA GLY A 654 11.62 0.04 -18.01
C GLY A 654 12.55 -0.73 -18.96
N TRP A 655 12.84 -2.01 -18.69
CA TRP A 655 13.80 -2.79 -19.46
C TRP A 655 13.41 -2.95 -20.94
N LYS A 656 12.11 -3.01 -21.27
CA LYS A 656 11.66 -3.00 -22.69
C LYS A 656 11.98 -1.69 -23.39
N LEU A 657 12.04 -0.59 -22.66
CA LEU A 657 12.36 0.73 -23.19
C LEU A 657 13.87 0.91 -23.31
N ASP A 658 14.66 0.37 -22.37
CA ASP A 658 16.12 0.35 -22.42
C ASP A 658 16.66 -0.42 -23.65
N ASN A 659 15.89 -1.39 -24.14
CA ASN A 659 16.26 -2.19 -25.30
C ASN A 659 16.41 -1.38 -26.60
N GLU A 660 15.72 -0.24 -26.74
CA GLU A 660 15.96 0.70 -27.86
C GLU A 660 17.41 1.20 -27.82
N VAL A 661 17.85 1.63 -26.64
CA VAL A 661 19.21 2.12 -26.42
C VAL A 661 20.22 1.02 -26.69
N TYR A 662 19.95 -0.20 -26.23
CA TYR A 662 20.81 -1.34 -26.50
C TYR A 662 20.92 -1.65 -27.99
N ALA A 663 19.82 -1.65 -28.73
CA ALA A 663 19.86 -1.87 -30.18
C ALA A 663 20.70 -0.82 -30.91
N VAL A 664 20.68 0.45 -30.48
CA VAL A 664 21.56 1.49 -31.00
C VAL A 664 23.02 1.24 -30.62
N ILE A 665 23.27 0.84 -29.38
CA ILE A 665 24.60 0.42 -28.91
C ILE A 665 25.16 -0.71 -29.77
N LYS A 666 24.34 -1.72 -30.14
CA LYS A 666 24.79 -2.82 -31.01
C LYS A 666 25.29 -2.33 -32.36
N LEU A 667 24.65 -1.32 -32.94
CA LEU A 667 25.14 -0.72 -34.19
C LEU A 667 26.53 -0.10 -34.00
N LEU A 668 26.77 0.57 -32.87
CA LEU A 668 28.09 1.13 -32.54
C LEU A 668 29.13 0.03 -32.32
N GLU A 669 28.79 -1.01 -31.55
CA GLU A 669 29.69 -2.14 -31.28
C GLU A 669 30.15 -2.84 -32.54
N LEU A 670 29.22 -3.11 -33.46
CA LEU A 670 29.50 -3.75 -34.73
C LEU A 670 30.23 -2.82 -35.71
N LYS A 671 29.96 -1.50 -35.65
CA LYS A 671 30.62 -0.51 -36.50
C LYS A 671 32.07 -0.25 -36.11
N PHE A 672 32.37 -0.25 -34.81
CA PHE A 672 33.70 0.03 -34.27
C PHE A 672 34.45 -1.22 -33.80
N GLU A 673 33.83 -2.40 -33.96
CA GLU A 673 34.40 -3.71 -33.62
C GLU A 673 34.89 -3.77 -32.16
N THR A 674 34.13 -3.18 -31.24
CA THR A 674 34.45 -3.15 -29.80
C THR A 674 33.20 -3.13 -28.94
N HIS A 675 33.25 -3.81 -27.79
CA HIS A 675 32.20 -3.77 -26.77
C HIS A 675 32.58 -2.90 -25.56
N LEU A 676 33.68 -2.13 -25.65
CA LEU A 676 34.20 -1.31 -24.54
C LEU A 676 34.44 -2.08 -23.23
N GLY A 677 34.70 -3.40 -23.33
CA GLY A 677 34.91 -4.30 -22.20
C GLY A 677 33.64 -4.94 -21.61
N TYR A 678 32.47 -4.71 -22.22
CA TYR A 678 31.24 -5.40 -21.88
C TYR A 678 31.06 -6.72 -22.66
N PRO A 679 30.18 -7.63 -22.22
CA PRO A 679 29.80 -8.83 -22.99
C PRO A 679 29.15 -8.49 -24.34
N GLY A 680 29.17 -9.43 -25.29
CA GLY A 680 28.59 -9.25 -26.63
C GLY A 680 27.05 -9.10 -26.67
N LYS A 681 26.39 -9.39 -25.54
CA LYS A 681 24.93 -9.28 -25.33
C LYS A 681 24.57 -8.23 -24.25
N LEU A 682 23.28 -7.84 -24.16
CA LEU A 682 22.82 -6.90 -23.14
C LEU A 682 22.98 -7.55 -21.77
N CYS A 683 22.53 -8.81 -21.68
CA CYS A 683 22.58 -9.60 -20.47
C CYS A 683 22.88 -11.07 -20.75
N ASN A 684 23.36 -11.75 -19.71
CA ASN A 684 23.32 -13.21 -19.57
C ASN A 684 22.51 -13.53 -18.32
N SER A 685 21.29 -13.00 -18.28
CA SER A 685 20.44 -12.84 -17.10
C SER A 685 20.27 -14.12 -16.28
N GLY A 686 20.10 -15.28 -16.92
CA GLY A 686 19.86 -16.55 -16.24
C GLY A 686 18.75 -16.49 -15.19
N ASN A 687 17.68 -15.74 -15.50
CA ASN A 687 16.55 -15.41 -14.61
C ASN A 687 16.87 -14.50 -13.41
N SER A 688 18.07 -13.92 -13.33
CA SER A 688 18.32 -12.78 -12.45
C SER A 688 17.73 -11.49 -13.04
N ASN A 689 17.34 -10.56 -12.16
CA ASN A 689 16.77 -9.27 -12.56
C ASN A 689 17.76 -8.49 -13.45
N GLY A 690 17.22 -7.93 -14.54
CA GLY A 690 17.92 -7.66 -15.79
C GLY A 690 19.10 -6.68 -15.75
N CYS A 691 19.94 -6.79 -16.78
CA CYS A 691 21.02 -5.85 -17.05
C CYS A 691 20.45 -4.57 -17.66
N HIS A 692 20.90 -3.42 -17.19
CA HIS A 692 20.52 -2.12 -17.74
C HIS A 692 21.53 -1.66 -18.79
N ALA A 693 21.05 -1.02 -19.86
CA ALA A 693 21.91 -0.42 -20.87
C ALA A 693 22.63 0.85 -20.37
N SER A 694 22.29 1.36 -19.18
CA SER A 694 22.75 2.65 -18.66
C SER A 694 24.27 2.77 -18.59
N GLY A 695 24.97 1.81 -17.96
CA GLY A 695 26.43 1.83 -17.87
C GLY A 695 27.09 1.79 -19.25
N ARG A 696 26.61 0.91 -20.12
CA ARG A 696 27.11 0.77 -21.49
C ARG A 696 26.86 2.04 -22.32
N ALA A 697 25.71 2.69 -22.15
CA ALA A 697 25.38 3.96 -22.78
C ALA A 697 26.29 5.12 -22.29
N LYS A 698 26.59 5.20 -20.99
CA LYS A 698 27.57 6.16 -20.44
C LYS A 698 28.93 6.03 -21.13
N GLU A 699 29.44 4.80 -21.26
CA GLU A 699 30.74 4.51 -21.89
C GLU A 699 30.74 4.84 -23.39
N TRP A 700 29.66 4.53 -24.11
CA TRP A 700 29.53 4.89 -25.53
C TRP A 700 29.44 6.40 -25.74
N MET A 701 28.71 7.13 -24.89
CA MET A 701 28.70 8.60 -24.92
C MET A 701 30.11 9.17 -24.72
N ALA A 702 30.88 8.62 -23.78
CA ALA A 702 32.28 9.00 -23.57
C ALA A 702 33.17 8.68 -24.78
N TYR A 703 33.01 7.49 -25.37
CA TYR A 703 33.74 7.05 -26.56
C TYR A 703 33.50 7.97 -27.76
N LEU A 704 32.23 8.29 -28.08
CA LEU A 704 31.87 9.17 -29.19
C LEU A 704 32.48 10.57 -29.04
N LYS A 705 32.50 11.09 -27.80
CA LYS A 705 33.13 12.37 -27.47
C LYS A 705 34.65 12.31 -27.62
N ALA A 706 35.30 11.28 -27.09
CA ALA A 706 36.76 11.10 -27.15
C ALA A 706 37.26 10.92 -28.60
N LYS A 707 36.46 10.30 -29.47
CA LYS A 707 36.76 10.14 -30.89
C LYS A 707 36.44 11.37 -31.76
N GLY A 708 35.90 12.45 -31.17
CA GLY A 708 35.55 13.66 -31.91
C GLY A 708 34.45 13.47 -32.96
N LEU A 709 33.54 12.50 -32.73
CA LEU A 709 32.48 12.15 -33.70
C LEU A 709 31.22 13.01 -33.60
N LEU A 710 31.09 13.79 -32.53
CA LEU A 710 29.93 14.64 -32.24
C LEU A 710 30.11 16.00 -32.91
N LYS A 711 29.07 16.49 -33.60
CA LYS A 711 29.08 17.84 -34.18
C LYS A 711 28.68 18.89 -33.15
N THR A 712 27.87 18.50 -32.17
CA THR A 712 27.43 19.36 -31.08
C THR A 712 28.12 18.98 -29.77
N LYS A 713 28.18 19.94 -28.83
CA LYS A 713 28.90 19.75 -27.56
C LYS A 713 28.13 18.91 -26.53
N HIS A 714 26.81 18.79 -26.68
CA HIS A 714 25.91 18.14 -25.72
C HIS A 714 26.12 18.65 -24.28
N SER A 715 26.06 19.97 -24.10
CA SER A 715 26.34 20.65 -22.83
C SER A 715 25.15 20.70 -21.86
N GLU A 716 24.04 20.04 -22.20
CA GLU A 716 22.86 19.97 -21.34
C GLU A 716 23.18 19.16 -20.07
N PRO A 717 22.47 19.38 -18.95
CA PRO A 717 22.61 18.57 -17.75
C PRO A 717 22.46 17.07 -18.00
N TYR A 718 22.94 16.26 -17.06
CA TYR A 718 22.73 14.80 -17.11
C TYR A 718 21.24 14.45 -17.14
N SER A 719 20.93 13.37 -17.84
CA SER A 719 19.64 12.69 -17.68
C SER A 719 19.47 12.22 -16.23
N PHE A 720 18.23 12.23 -15.76
CA PHE A 720 17.88 11.69 -14.44
C PHE A 720 18.24 10.21 -14.30
N SER A 721 18.25 9.45 -15.39
CA SER A 721 18.54 8.01 -15.42
C SER A 721 19.99 7.66 -15.14
N TYR A 722 20.88 8.65 -15.05
CA TYR A 722 22.31 8.46 -14.84
C TYR A 722 22.82 8.89 -13.47
N PHE A 723 21.91 9.26 -12.57
CA PHE A 723 22.26 9.57 -11.21
C PHE A 723 22.46 8.27 -10.41
N ASP A 724 23.72 7.97 -10.09
CA ASP A 724 24.07 6.91 -9.14
C ASP A 724 23.94 7.54 -7.73
N ASN A 725 23.03 7.01 -6.91
CA ASN A 725 22.78 7.52 -5.54
C ASN A 725 23.90 7.16 -4.57
#